data_AF-A0A9P6KYJ6-F1
#
_entry.id   AF-A0A9P6KYJ6-F1
#
_cell.length_a   1.000
_cell.length_b   1.000
_cell.length_c   1.000
_cell.angle_alpha   90.00
_cell.angle_beta   90.00
_cell.angle_gamma   90.00
#
_symmetry.space_group_name_H-M   'P 1'
#
loop_
_entity.id
_entity.type
_entity.pdbx_description
1 polymer ?
#
loop_
_entity_poly.entity_id
_entity_poly.type
_entity_poly.pdbx_seq_one_letter_code
_entity_poly.pdbx_strand_id
1 'polypeptide(L)'
;MKIPRLKNINSDTLGSLIKQISEYKVEPDVDVEMLYNCSIVEVKCTKIKKLLRNKDPFLKYVLLINNNENILELDLEDAVEISKMLKQIMSTQIAHKSDITHEIVKLCLKKIRTSDIKAYIRILGTLDLNSDHICKLRKFFGYDTIYKAYKSIIGDIYTADYTVNEIGLIMSLLNNEKLCFSQSLDTFRRLNEYVSKEMFDKNLISCCIVLMSIVKYIPNVVTDKQNFLNGMLNYILNIFFERTNFNFYNQRDTDVLLNTIQTLCSVSCVQNSSYKLKIGFIRKCIFNIRQFLDSNSSIYEETMSFIAILRALGTFIDLCYETVSDKDTKKGRFKVVFLGNYNERNDVVSETANYVTSESVEFIDTILTLLTSDFIDDLEKYKLPENVCLGYNDNELAKKRFISAKYSTLDKIANVKKISINRVFFYNDIYAQKHPKYIFCNIDKLKKQISWSDLIILATHSKSKAEYIPLLLDECFIDTSEHLSYVLLFIFSIKDDFDTLLFLTVSLTKLDCFNDTEKYREILIYIYLNYIDEEDVRISKSRIYIIKRILQTPNMIEPFISSLVEDLKKEKREIHKNLYPFLYFLIFNLKKIDDKLFFEIYQYIGSEIKNTVEIEKLKKDLNKTNENSFIEDKVEKIDINREDIVVLRTNKTKHDKTIQKVFSNESLNISLLIHLLVIYKPSEEEINSVYSFDNFWQCVAVCSYFKLEKLPEDFIFKNQFNFVLNCNNKERKQIKMLLEKPKKSKYLKCYKILKRLSKL
;
A
#
# COMPACT_ATOMS: atom_id res chain seq x y z
N MET A 1 11.99 -11.42 37.16
CA MET A 1 12.70 -12.62 36.68
C MET A 1 14.19 -12.44 36.94
N LYS A 2 14.86 -13.30 37.73
CA LYS A 2 16.33 -13.25 37.90
C LYS A 2 16.97 -13.99 36.72
N ILE A 3 17.55 -13.25 35.77
CA ILE A 3 18.31 -13.83 34.66
C ILE A 3 19.68 -14.28 35.19
N PRO A 4 20.16 -15.51 34.89
CA PRO A 4 21.45 -16.00 35.38
C PRO A 4 22.61 -15.19 34.77
N ARG A 5 23.63 -14.85 35.57
CA ARG A 5 24.91 -14.35 35.05
C ARG A 5 25.63 -15.47 34.29
N LEU A 6 25.69 -15.38 32.96
CA LEU A 6 26.43 -16.33 32.12
C LEU A 6 27.85 -15.79 31.87
N LYS A 7 28.87 -16.41 32.48
CA LYS A 7 30.28 -16.13 32.20
C LYS A 7 30.79 -17.09 31.12
N ASN A 8 31.54 -16.56 30.14
CA ASN A 8 32.25 -17.27 29.07
C ASN A 8 31.39 -18.05 28.07
N ILE A 9 31.03 -17.42 26.94
CA ILE A 9 30.39 -18.07 25.79
C ILE A 9 31.45 -18.25 24.68
N ASN A 10 31.61 -19.47 24.14
CA ASN A 10 32.55 -19.74 23.04
C ASN A 10 31.95 -19.30 21.68
N SER A 11 32.77 -19.29 20.62
CA SER A 11 32.34 -18.85 19.28
C SER A 11 31.16 -19.62 18.68
N ASP A 12 30.98 -20.89 19.06
CA ASP A 12 29.96 -21.78 18.51
C ASP A 12 28.62 -21.63 19.25
N THR A 13 28.65 -21.21 20.52
CA THR A 13 27.46 -20.90 21.33
C THR A 13 26.92 -19.49 21.08
N LEU A 14 27.74 -18.56 20.56
CA LEU A 14 27.28 -17.24 20.12
C LEU A 14 26.25 -17.35 18.97
N GLY A 15 26.41 -18.33 18.08
CA GLY A 15 25.47 -18.58 16.98
C GLY A 15 24.09 -19.05 17.45
N SER A 16 24.01 -19.87 18.50
CA SER A 16 22.73 -20.32 19.06
C SER A 16 22.04 -19.25 19.89
N LEU A 17 22.81 -18.43 20.62
CA LEU A 17 22.27 -17.32 21.42
C LEU A 17 21.71 -16.20 20.53
N ILE A 18 22.40 -15.86 19.43
CA ILE A 18 21.92 -14.91 18.42
C ILE A 18 20.63 -15.42 17.77
N LYS A 19 20.55 -16.73 17.49
CA LYS A 19 19.34 -17.35 16.95
C LYS A 19 18.17 -17.26 17.94
N GLN A 20 18.41 -17.57 19.21
CA GLN A 20 17.40 -17.45 20.27
C GLN A 20 16.91 -16.00 20.46
N ILE A 21 17.81 -15.01 20.47
CA ILE A 21 17.44 -13.60 20.61
C ILE A 21 16.66 -13.10 19.38
N SER A 22 17.04 -13.53 18.18
CA SER A 22 16.33 -13.16 16.94
C SER A 22 14.95 -13.81 16.77
N GLU A 23 14.69 -14.91 17.49
CA GLU A 23 13.41 -15.63 17.48
C GLU A 23 12.40 -15.04 18.49
N TYR A 24 12.85 -14.24 19.46
CA TYR A 24 11.95 -13.41 20.27
C TYR A 24 11.55 -12.16 19.49
N LYS A 25 10.34 -12.16 18.92
CA LYS A 25 9.67 -10.93 18.47
C LYS A 25 9.46 -10.03 19.68
N VAL A 26 10.38 -9.11 19.91
CA VAL A 26 10.20 -8.05 20.91
C VAL A 26 9.21 -7.04 20.34
N GLU A 27 8.06 -6.90 20.99
CA GLU A 27 7.10 -5.82 20.70
C GLU A 27 7.79 -4.45 20.86
N PRO A 28 7.39 -3.42 20.09
CA PRO A 28 8.08 -2.13 20.03
C PRO A 28 8.10 -1.34 21.36
N ASP A 29 7.38 -1.80 22.39
CA ASP A 29 7.25 -1.13 23.69
C ASP A 29 8.02 -1.81 24.84
N VAL A 30 8.88 -2.82 24.55
CA VAL A 30 9.79 -3.34 25.58
C VAL A 30 10.99 -2.40 25.71
N ASP A 31 11.12 -1.76 26.88
CA ASP A 31 12.20 -0.86 27.25
C ASP A 31 13.57 -1.32 26.71
N VAL A 32 14.07 -0.62 25.70
CA VAL A 32 15.47 -0.77 25.23
C VAL A 32 16.44 -0.39 26.36
N GLU A 33 15.97 0.35 27.36
CA GLU A 33 16.64 0.59 28.64
C GLU A 33 16.99 -0.72 29.38
N MET A 34 16.19 -1.78 29.22
CA MET A 34 16.50 -3.12 29.74
C MET A 34 17.68 -3.78 29.03
N LEU A 35 17.87 -3.55 27.73
CA LEU A 35 19.03 -4.02 26.96
C LEU A 35 20.28 -3.17 27.24
N TYR A 36 20.13 -1.86 27.41
CA TYR A 36 21.19 -0.96 27.87
C TYR A 36 21.73 -1.36 29.25
N ASN A 37 20.84 -1.84 30.14
CA ASN A 37 21.19 -2.35 31.46
C ASN A 37 21.62 -3.83 31.47
N CYS A 38 21.51 -4.55 30.34
CA CYS A 38 22.02 -5.91 30.22
C CYS A 38 23.53 -5.88 29.96
N SER A 39 24.31 -5.78 31.04
CA SER A 39 25.76 -6.05 31.12
C SER A 39 26.11 -7.53 30.82
N ILE A 40 25.29 -8.26 30.07
CA ILE A 40 25.14 -9.72 30.16
C ILE A 40 25.87 -10.47 29.03
N VAL A 41 26.42 -9.81 28.01
CA VAL A 41 27.12 -10.49 26.91
C VAL A 41 28.57 -10.01 26.80
N GLU A 42 29.47 -10.66 27.55
CA GLU A 42 30.91 -10.57 27.31
C GLU A 42 31.26 -11.42 26.07
N VAL A 43 31.69 -10.77 24.99
CA VAL A 43 32.16 -11.46 23.78
C VAL A 43 33.67 -11.35 23.70
N LYS A 44 34.35 -12.43 23.32
CA LYS A 44 35.78 -12.40 22.96
C LYS A 44 35.92 -12.70 21.47
N CYS A 45 36.21 -11.66 20.68
CA CYS A 45 36.44 -11.83 19.26
C CYS A 45 37.47 -10.82 18.73
N THR A 46 38.58 -11.32 18.19
CA THR A 46 39.65 -10.49 17.61
C THR A 46 39.31 -9.96 16.22
N LYS A 47 38.44 -10.66 15.47
CA LYS A 47 38.00 -10.25 14.12
C LYS A 47 36.66 -9.53 14.17
N ILE A 48 36.66 -8.22 13.92
CA ILE A 48 35.47 -7.36 13.93
C ILE A 48 34.39 -7.84 12.96
N LYS A 49 34.78 -8.30 11.76
CA LYS A 49 33.86 -8.83 10.74
C LYS A 49 32.92 -9.92 11.24
N LYS A 50 33.27 -10.69 12.27
CA LYS A 50 32.37 -11.69 12.89
C LYS A 50 31.28 -11.04 13.76
N LEU A 51 31.59 -9.93 14.44
CA LEU A 51 30.64 -9.16 15.26
C LEU A 51 29.63 -8.42 14.38
N LEU A 52 30.08 -7.96 13.20
CA LEU A 52 29.25 -7.21 12.26
C LEU A 52 28.31 -8.08 11.41
N ARG A 53 28.38 -9.43 11.49
CA ARG A 53 27.51 -10.34 10.69
C ARG A 53 26.02 -10.28 11.05
N ASN A 54 25.65 -9.72 12.20
CA ASN A 54 24.24 -9.67 12.60
C ASN A 54 23.42 -8.77 11.65
N LYS A 55 22.10 -8.95 11.55
CA LYS A 55 21.25 -8.02 10.78
C LYS A 55 20.80 -6.82 11.60
N ASP A 56 20.73 -6.97 12.92
CA ASP A 56 20.30 -5.91 13.84
C ASP A 56 21.46 -4.94 14.16
N PRO A 57 21.34 -3.64 13.83
CA PRO A 57 22.39 -2.66 14.08
C PRO A 57 22.65 -2.40 15.57
N PHE A 58 21.62 -2.45 16.44
CA PHE A 58 21.80 -2.26 17.88
C PHE A 58 22.58 -3.41 18.49
N LEU A 59 22.25 -4.63 18.09
CA LEU A 59 22.97 -5.80 18.55
C LEU A 59 24.43 -5.77 18.10
N LYS A 60 24.73 -5.35 16.85
CA LYS A 60 26.12 -5.13 16.41
C LYS A 60 26.87 -4.15 17.32
N TYR A 61 26.25 -3.03 17.67
CA TYR A 61 26.85 -2.01 18.53
C TYR A 61 27.13 -2.53 19.94
N VAL A 62 26.16 -3.20 20.57
CA VAL A 62 26.32 -3.80 21.90
C VAL A 62 27.45 -4.84 21.91
N LEU A 63 27.51 -5.70 20.88
CA LEU A 63 28.58 -6.69 20.73
C LEU A 63 29.96 -6.04 20.52
N LEU A 64 30.01 -4.89 19.83
CA LEU A 64 31.25 -4.14 19.59
C LEU A 64 31.78 -3.48 20.86
N ILE A 65 30.92 -2.81 21.64
CA ILE A 65 31.30 -2.12 22.88
C ILE A 65 31.67 -3.12 24.00
N ASN A 66 30.91 -4.20 24.13
CA ASN A 66 31.11 -5.22 25.18
C ASN A 66 32.12 -6.31 24.81
N ASN A 67 32.95 -6.07 23.77
CA ASN A 67 34.01 -7.00 23.42
C ASN A 67 35.16 -6.90 24.43
N ASN A 68 35.49 -8.03 25.06
CA ASN A 68 36.53 -8.14 26.08
C ASN A 68 37.95 -8.29 25.51
N GLU A 69 38.10 -8.30 24.19
CA GLU A 69 39.42 -8.25 23.56
C GLU A 69 40.09 -6.88 23.77
N ASN A 70 41.40 -6.93 24.00
CA ASN A 70 42.21 -5.73 24.24
C ASN A 70 42.50 -4.98 22.94
N ILE A 71 42.56 -5.68 21.81
CA ILE A 71 42.89 -5.12 20.49
C ILE A 71 41.93 -5.69 19.44
N LEU A 72 41.36 -4.80 18.63
CA LEU A 72 40.51 -5.14 17.49
C LEU A 72 41.17 -4.63 16.21
N GLU A 73 41.59 -5.55 15.36
CA GLU A 73 42.13 -5.22 14.04
C GLU A 73 40.98 -4.87 13.09
N LEU A 74 41.14 -3.77 12.37
CA LEU A 74 40.11 -3.21 11.51
C LEU A 74 40.69 -2.76 10.16
N ASP A 75 40.06 -3.17 9.07
CA ASP A 75 40.31 -2.65 7.73
C ASP A 75 39.28 -1.58 7.33
N LEU A 76 39.44 -1.01 6.13
CA LEU A 76 38.56 0.05 5.64
C LEU A 76 37.13 -0.45 5.36
N GLU A 77 36.96 -1.72 4.96
CA GLU A 77 35.63 -2.30 4.72
C GLU A 77 34.84 -2.42 6.02
N ASP A 78 35.48 -2.92 7.08
CA ASP A 78 34.93 -3.02 8.42
C ASP A 78 34.56 -1.61 8.94
N ALA A 79 35.39 -0.59 8.67
CA ALA A 79 35.11 0.81 9.02
C ALA A 79 33.82 1.33 8.38
N VAL A 80 33.60 1.01 7.10
CA VAL A 80 32.39 1.39 6.35
C VAL A 80 31.17 0.71 6.96
N GLU A 81 31.27 -0.56 7.35
CA GLU A 81 30.16 -1.27 7.97
C GLU A 81 29.81 -0.74 9.36
N ILE A 82 30.81 -0.40 10.18
CA ILE A 82 30.59 0.27 11.48
C ILE A 82 29.93 1.64 11.27
N SER A 83 30.42 2.43 10.31
CA SER A 83 29.86 3.73 9.95
C SER A 83 28.37 3.63 9.58
N LYS A 84 27.99 2.63 8.76
CA LYS A 84 26.59 2.35 8.41
C LYS A 84 25.75 1.98 9.63
N MET A 85 26.26 1.12 10.50
CA MET A 85 25.60 0.73 11.74
C MET A 85 25.34 1.94 12.64
N LEU A 86 26.34 2.80 12.84
CA LEU A 86 26.22 4.00 13.67
C LEU A 86 25.18 4.97 13.11
N LYS A 87 25.16 5.22 11.80
CA LYS A 87 24.12 6.05 11.17
C LYS A 87 22.70 5.53 11.45
N GLN A 88 22.50 4.22 11.37
CA GLN A 88 21.20 3.61 11.65
C GLN A 88 20.78 3.84 13.11
N ILE A 89 21.68 3.61 14.07
CA ILE A 89 21.40 3.83 15.50
C ILE A 89 21.13 5.32 15.78
N MET A 90 21.95 6.22 15.25
CA MET A 90 21.83 7.66 15.50
C MET A 90 20.55 8.27 14.89
N SER A 91 19.94 7.61 13.91
CA SER A 91 18.66 7.99 13.32
C SER A 91 17.44 7.58 14.16
N THR A 92 17.62 6.64 15.10
CA THR A 92 16.57 6.20 16.02
C THR A 92 16.61 7.02 17.31
N GLN A 93 15.46 7.38 17.89
CA GLN A 93 15.37 8.16 19.15
C GLN A 93 15.71 7.33 20.41
N ILE A 94 16.21 6.10 20.24
CA ILE A 94 16.22 5.06 21.28
C ILE A 94 17.41 5.19 22.25
N ALA A 95 18.43 5.99 21.93
CA ALA A 95 19.63 6.13 22.76
C ALA A 95 20.12 7.58 22.86
N HIS A 96 20.68 7.94 24.02
CA HIS A 96 21.34 9.24 24.22
C HIS A 96 22.60 9.34 23.34
N LYS A 97 22.54 10.20 22.31
CA LYS A 97 23.59 10.39 21.29
C LYS A 97 24.98 10.73 21.89
N SER A 98 25.01 11.41 23.04
CA SER A 98 26.24 11.76 23.77
C SER A 98 27.00 10.52 24.25
N ASP A 99 26.29 9.49 24.72
CA ASP A 99 26.86 8.33 25.38
C ASP A 99 27.48 7.37 24.36
N ILE A 100 26.78 7.20 23.23
CA ILE A 100 27.30 6.45 22.07
C ILE A 100 28.60 7.09 21.56
N THR A 101 28.61 8.41 21.41
CA THR A 101 29.79 9.13 20.92
C THR A 101 30.99 8.91 21.83
N HIS A 102 30.79 9.01 23.16
CA HIS A 102 31.87 8.82 24.11
C HIS A 102 32.44 7.39 24.09
N GLU A 103 31.58 6.36 24.06
CA GLU A 103 32.02 4.97 24.06
C GLU A 103 32.73 4.58 22.75
N ILE A 104 32.26 5.07 21.59
CA ILE A 104 32.95 4.81 20.31
C ILE A 104 34.30 5.53 20.25
N VAL A 105 34.41 6.79 20.70
CA VAL A 105 35.70 7.49 20.76
C VAL A 105 36.68 6.74 21.66
N LYS A 106 36.22 6.27 22.82
CA LYS A 106 37.03 5.47 23.75
C LYS A 106 37.43 4.12 23.15
N LEU A 107 36.54 3.47 22.40
CA LEU A 107 36.83 2.24 21.66
C LEU A 107 37.93 2.49 20.62
N CYS A 108 37.81 3.55 19.81
CA CYS A 108 38.81 3.93 18.81
C CYS A 108 40.18 4.22 19.43
N LEU A 109 40.23 4.94 20.54
CA LEU A 109 41.50 5.32 21.19
C LEU A 109 42.19 4.18 21.93
N LYS A 110 41.44 3.20 22.45
CA LYS A 110 41.97 2.16 23.34
C LYS A 110 42.07 0.78 22.74
N LYS A 111 41.12 0.40 21.88
CA LYS A 111 40.95 -0.99 21.43
C LYS A 111 41.15 -1.17 19.93
N ILE A 112 40.74 -0.24 19.08
CA ILE A 112 40.89 -0.38 17.63
C ILE A 112 42.35 -0.18 17.23
N ARG A 113 42.87 -1.06 16.38
CA ARG A 113 44.15 -0.89 15.68
C ARG A 113 43.93 -1.04 14.19
N THR A 114 44.35 -0.03 13.44
CA THR A 114 44.37 -0.05 11.98
C THR A 114 45.59 0.73 11.50
N SER A 115 46.16 0.30 10.37
CA SER A 115 47.30 0.94 9.73
C SER A 115 46.90 2.21 8.97
N ASP A 116 45.61 2.41 8.69
CA ASP A 116 45.11 3.53 7.92
C ASP A 116 44.18 4.43 8.76
N ILE A 117 44.60 5.68 8.96
CA ILE A 117 43.81 6.68 9.66
C ILE A 117 42.46 6.95 8.98
N LYS A 118 42.31 6.72 7.67
CA LYS A 118 41.04 6.85 6.95
C LYS A 118 39.93 5.99 7.55
N ALA A 119 40.26 4.81 8.08
CA ALA A 119 39.29 3.96 8.72
C ALA A 119 38.75 4.57 10.03
N TYR A 120 39.58 5.24 10.83
CA TYR A 120 39.10 6.01 11.98
C TYR A 120 38.22 7.18 11.55
N ILE A 121 38.61 7.91 10.49
CA ILE A 121 37.82 9.02 9.97
C ILE A 121 36.43 8.55 9.51
N ARG A 122 36.34 7.38 8.86
CA ARG A 122 35.07 6.79 8.41
C ARG A 122 34.08 6.52 9.56
N ILE A 123 34.59 6.02 10.68
CA ILE A 123 33.80 5.70 11.87
C ILE A 123 33.44 7.00 12.59
N LEU A 124 34.45 7.80 12.93
CA LEU A 124 34.30 8.98 13.78
C LEU A 124 33.57 10.14 13.06
N GLY A 125 33.61 10.19 11.73
CA GLY A 125 32.88 11.18 10.92
C GLY A 125 31.36 11.03 10.97
N THR A 126 30.84 9.95 11.57
CA THR A 126 29.40 9.76 11.81
C THR A 126 28.93 10.31 13.15
N LEU A 127 29.85 10.81 13.99
CA LEU A 127 29.58 11.21 15.37
C LEU A 127 29.74 12.74 15.54
N ASP A 128 29.00 13.29 16.49
CA ASP A 128 29.10 14.70 16.89
C ASP A 128 30.22 14.87 17.92
N LEU A 129 31.46 15.04 17.44
CA LEU A 129 32.64 15.18 18.30
C LEU A 129 32.77 16.58 18.90
N ASN A 130 32.97 16.66 20.22
CA ASN A 130 33.30 17.91 20.90
C ASN A 130 34.82 18.24 20.82
N SER A 131 35.19 19.42 21.29
CA SER A 131 36.59 19.90 21.26
C SER A 131 37.57 19.03 22.05
N ASP A 132 37.14 18.42 23.16
CA ASP A 132 37.96 17.50 23.96
C ASP A 132 38.28 16.21 23.18
N HIS A 133 37.27 15.62 22.50
CA HIS A 133 37.47 14.46 21.63
C HIS A 133 38.47 14.77 20.51
N ILE A 134 38.32 15.92 19.84
CA ILE A 134 39.25 16.37 18.78
C ILE A 134 40.68 16.53 19.32
N CYS A 135 40.85 17.10 20.51
CA CYS A 135 42.15 17.30 21.13
C CYS A 135 42.84 15.96 21.48
N LYS A 136 42.08 14.99 21.99
CA LYS A 136 42.55 13.63 22.28
C LYS A 136 42.98 12.89 21.01
N LEU A 137 42.16 12.95 19.96
CA LEU A 137 42.45 12.33 18.66
C LEU A 137 43.67 12.96 17.99
N ARG A 138 43.84 14.29 18.07
CA ARG A 138 45.01 14.99 17.53
C ARG A 138 46.30 14.51 18.19
N LYS A 139 46.31 14.37 19.51
CA LYS A 139 47.45 13.83 20.26
C LYS A 139 47.74 12.37 19.91
N PHE A 140 46.69 11.57 19.68
CA PHE A 140 46.81 10.16 19.36
C PHE A 140 47.42 9.90 17.98
N PHE A 141 46.98 10.61 16.94
CA PHE A 141 47.46 10.38 15.57
C PHE A 141 48.79 11.08 15.22
N GLY A 142 49.05 12.24 15.85
CA GLY A 142 50.16 13.11 15.48
C GLY A 142 49.90 13.92 14.20
N TYR A 143 50.50 15.11 14.13
CA TYR A 143 50.24 16.08 13.07
C TYR A 143 50.60 15.56 11.67
N ASP A 144 51.77 14.94 11.51
CA ASP A 144 52.26 14.46 10.21
C ASP A 144 51.36 13.39 9.59
N THR A 145 50.83 12.49 10.42
CA THR A 145 49.89 11.44 10.00
C THR A 145 48.58 12.06 9.52
N ILE A 146 48.05 13.03 10.29
CA ILE A 146 46.82 13.76 9.95
C ILE A 146 47.00 14.51 8.62
N TYR A 147 48.13 15.19 8.43
CA TYR A 147 48.42 15.93 7.20
C TYR A 147 48.51 15.01 5.98
N LYS A 148 49.27 13.90 6.07
CA LYS A 148 49.39 12.91 4.99
C LYS A 148 48.02 12.33 4.61
N ALA A 149 47.19 12.05 5.60
CA ALA A 149 45.85 11.53 5.39
C ALA A 149 44.92 12.55 4.74
N TYR A 150 44.94 13.80 5.20
CA TYR A 150 44.17 14.87 4.56
C TYR A 150 44.55 15.03 3.09
N LYS A 151 45.85 15.09 2.78
CA LYS A 151 46.35 15.17 1.41
C LYS A 151 45.86 13.99 0.55
N SER A 152 45.89 12.77 1.11
CA SER A 152 45.40 11.59 0.41
C SER A 152 43.88 11.61 0.20
N ILE A 153 43.09 11.99 1.21
CA ILE A 153 41.62 12.08 1.11
C ILE A 153 41.21 13.07 0.02
N ILE A 154 41.84 14.25 -0.02
CA ILE A 154 41.57 15.25 -1.06
C ILE A 154 42.02 14.76 -2.44
N GLY A 155 43.16 14.06 -2.54
CA GLY A 155 43.59 13.45 -3.81
C GLY A 155 42.65 12.37 -4.32
N ASP A 156 42.06 11.58 -3.41
CA ASP A 156 41.17 10.46 -3.71
C ASP A 156 39.69 10.87 -3.85
N ILE A 157 39.36 12.17 -3.76
CA ILE A 157 37.97 12.64 -3.69
C ILE A 157 37.12 12.32 -4.91
N TYR A 158 37.77 12.08 -6.06
CA TYR A 158 37.12 11.72 -7.33
C TYR A 158 36.95 10.21 -7.53
N THR A 159 37.64 9.40 -6.72
CA THR A 159 37.65 7.93 -6.86
C THR A 159 37.05 7.22 -5.65
N ALA A 160 36.93 7.90 -4.50
CA ALA A 160 36.37 7.36 -3.27
C ALA A 160 35.23 8.23 -2.71
N ASP A 161 34.22 7.57 -2.13
CA ASP A 161 33.02 8.20 -1.57
C ASP A 161 33.32 8.79 -0.18
N TYR A 162 33.71 10.06 -0.08
CA TYR A 162 33.79 10.77 1.21
C TYR A 162 32.57 11.66 1.47
N THR A 163 32.25 11.86 2.74
CA THR A 163 31.16 12.73 3.22
C THR A 163 31.70 14.06 3.74
N VAL A 164 30.82 15.06 3.84
CA VAL A 164 31.17 16.40 4.37
C VAL A 164 31.74 16.32 5.78
N ASN A 165 31.18 15.46 6.64
CA ASN A 165 31.63 15.34 8.03
C ASN A 165 32.99 14.63 8.14
N GLU A 166 33.30 13.66 7.26
CA GLU A 166 34.61 13.00 7.24
C GLU A 166 35.73 13.96 6.85
N ILE A 167 35.52 14.75 5.80
CA ILE A 167 36.47 15.78 5.36
C ILE A 167 36.59 16.88 6.42
N GLY A 168 35.45 17.30 6.98
CA GLY A 168 35.40 18.26 8.08
C GLY A 168 36.14 17.81 9.34
N LEU A 169 36.04 16.53 9.68
CA LEU A 169 36.74 15.93 10.82
C LEU A 169 38.26 16.01 10.62
N ILE A 170 38.77 15.57 9.47
CA ILE A 170 40.22 15.62 9.21
C ILE A 170 40.74 17.07 9.16
N MET A 171 39.95 18.02 8.63
CA MET A 171 40.26 19.46 8.70
C MET A 171 40.34 19.97 10.15
N SER A 172 39.38 19.56 11.00
CA SER A 172 39.33 19.93 12.42
C SER A 172 40.49 19.32 13.22
N LEU A 173 40.91 18.09 12.87
CA LEU A 173 42.09 17.46 13.44
C LEU A 173 43.38 18.19 13.04
N LEU A 174 43.48 18.65 11.79
CA LEU A 174 44.64 19.36 11.27
C LEU A 174 44.75 20.80 11.82
N ASN A 175 43.61 21.48 11.98
CA ASN A 175 43.49 22.81 12.60
C ASN A 175 44.46 23.86 12.01
N ASN A 176 44.56 23.87 10.68
CA ASN A 176 45.35 24.85 9.93
C ASN A 176 44.60 25.21 8.64
N GLU A 177 43.80 26.27 8.69
CA GLU A 177 42.90 26.68 7.61
C GLU A 177 43.64 26.96 6.29
N LYS A 178 44.78 27.66 6.37
CA LYS A 178 45.61 28.00 5.20
C LYS A 178 46.09 26.75 4.48
N LEU A 179 46.59 25.79 5.26
CA LEU A 179 47.11 24.55 4.71
C LEU A 179 45.97 23.65 4.20
N CYS A 180 44.83 23.58 4.91
CA CYS A 180 43.63 22.91 4.41
C CYS A 180 43.22 23.45 3.03
N PHE A 181 43.10 24.77 2.90
CA PHE A 181 42.72 25.43 1.66
C PHE A 181 43.75 25.21 0.55
N SER A 182 45.04 25.30 0.86
CA SER A 182 46.13 25.12 -0.12
C SER A 182 46.05 23.77 -0.85
N GLN A 183 45.69 22.70 -0.14
CA GLN A 183 45.57 21.36 -0.74
C GLN A 183 44.28 21.20 -1.55
N SER A 184 43.24 21.99 -1.24
CA SER A 184 41.96 21.96 -1.96
C SER A 184 41.92 22.91 -3.17
N LEU A 185 43.02 23.63 -3.47
CA LEU A 185 43.07 24.61 -4.56
C LEU A 185 42.74 24.01 -5.92
N ASP A 186 43.17 22.78 -6.19
CA ASP A 186 42.85 22.12 -7.46
C ASP A 186 41.36 21.83 -7.60
N THR A 187 40.67 21.51 -6.49
CA THR A 187 39.21 21.39 -6.45
C THR A 187 38.54 22.73 -6.76
N PHE A 188 39.03 23.85 -6.19
CA PHE A 188 38.50 25.18 -6.51
C PHE A 188 38.78 25.61 -7.94
N ARG A 189 39.95 25.27 -8.50
CA ARG A 189 40.26 25.54 -9.91
C ARG A 189 39.24 24.82 -10.81
N ARG A 190 38.97 23.55 -10.54
CA ARG A 190 37.93 22.78 -11.25
C ARG A 190 36.52 23.36 -11.06
N LEU A 191 36.15 23.77 -9.83
CA LEU A 191 34.87 24.46 -9.59
C LEU A 191 34.75 25.74 -10.41
N ASN A 192 35.80 26.56 -10.45
CA ASN A 192 35.82 27.76 -11.28
C ASN A 192 35.70 27.43 -12.78
N GLU A 193 36.34 26.36 -13.25
CA GLU A 193 36.20 25.89 -14.63
C GLU A 193 34.76 25.43 -14.92
N TYR A 194 34.13 24.66 -14.02
CA TYR A 194 32.74 24.25 -14.15
C TYR A 194 31.80 25.45 -14.25
N VAL A 195 31.96 26.44 -13.37
CA VAL A 195 31.15 27.68 -13.40
C VAL A 195 31.41 28.49 -14.66
N SER A 196 32.66 28.68 -15.06
CA SER A 196 33.03 29.60 -16.15
C SER A 196 32.73 29.03 -17.53
N LYS A 197 32.79 27.71 -17.69
CA LYS A 197 32.56 27.01 -18.96
C LYS A 197 31.19 26.31 -19.03
N GLU A 198 30.38 26.44 -17.98
CA GLU A 198 29.10 25.71 -17.82
C GLU A 198 29.25 24.19 -18.06
N MET A 199 30.40 23.63 -17.70
CA MET A 199 30.70 22.21 -17.91
C MET A 199 29.95 21.36 -16.89
N PHE A 200 29.52 20.16 -17.30
CA PHE A 200 28.71 19.26 -16.48
C PHE A 200 29.34 17.86 -16.41
N ASP A 201 29.68 17.38 -15.20
CA ASP A 201 30.29 16.06 -14.96
C ASP A 201 30.04 15.59 -13.51
N LYS A 202 29.97 14.28 -13.28
CA LYS A 202 29.73 13.63 -11.98
C LYS A 202 30.75 14.03 -10.91
N ASN A 203 31.96 14.39 -11.32
CA ASN A 203 33.01 14.92 -10.43
C ASN A 203 32.60 16.23 -9.73
N LEU A 204 31.59 16.96 -10.23
CA LEU A 204 31.04 18.14 -9.56
C LEU A 204 30.54 17.80 -8.14
N ILE A 205 29.93 16.63 -7.94
CA ILE A 205 29.40 16.20 -6.64
C ILE A 205 30.52 16.11 -5.61
N SER A 206 31.65 15.49 -5.97
CA SER A 206 32.86 15.45 -5.16
C SER A 206 33.39 16.85 -4.82
N CYS A 207 33.41 17.76 -5.79
CA CYS A 207 33.81 19.14 -5.56
C CYS A 207 32.87 19.90 -4.60
N CYS A 208 31.56 19.69 -4.74
CA CYS A 208 30.54 20.25 -3.84
C CYS A 208 30.71 19.77 -2.40
N ILE A 209 31.04 18.48 -2.19
CA ILE A 209 31.33 17.93 -0.86
C ILE A 209 32.52 18.63 -0.21
N VAL A 210 33.60 18.86 -0.96
CA VAL A 210 34.77 19.61 -0.46
C VAL A 210 34.40 21.05 -0.15
N LEU A 211 33.66 21.73 -1.05
CA LEU A 211 33.22 23.11 -0.84
C LEU A 211 32.38 23.24 0.43
N MET A 212 31.38 22.37 0.62
CA MET A 212 30.57 22.35 1.85
C MET A 212 31.43 22.12 3.10
N SER A 213 32.42 21.23 3.02
CA SER A 213 33.34 20.97 4.14
C SER A 213 34.15 22.20 4.51
N ILE A 214 34.64 22.95 3.52
CA ILE A 214 35.40 24.17 3.74
C ILE A 214 34.52 25.25 4.35
N VAL A 215 33.33 25.46 3.78
CA VAL A 215 32.38 26.46 4.27
C VAL A 215 31.97 26.17 5.71
N LYS A 216 31.73 24.90 6.06
CA LYS A 216 31.25 24.50 7.39
C LYS A 216 32.36 24.50 8.46
N TYR A 217 33.57 24.04 8.13
CA TYR A 217 34.62 23.79 9.13
C TYR A 217 35.75 24.81 9.14
N ILE A 218 35.97 25.54 8.05
CA ILE A 218 36.99 26.60 7.95
C ILE A 218 36.42 27.84 7.21
N PRO A 219 35.32 28.43 7.71
CA PRO A 219 34.55 29.47 7.00
C PRO A 219 35.38 30.72 6.63
N ASN A 220 36.37 31.09 7.43
CA ASN A 220 37.19 32.30 7.25
C ASN A 220 37.88 32.37 5.88
N VAL A 221 38.08 31.24 5.21
CA VAL A 221 38.77 31.23 3.90
C VAL A 221 37.84 31.63 2.76
N VAL A 222 36.51 31.60 2.99
CA VAL A 222 35.47 31.89 1.99
C VAL A 222 34.61 33.10 2.33
N THR A 223 34.74 33.69 3.52
CA THR A 223 33.96 34.87 3.96
C THR A 223 34.07 36.07 3.03
N ASP A 224 35.15 36.19 2.27
CA ASP A 224 35.43 37.37 1.44
C ASP A 224 35.19 37.08 -0.05
N LYS A 225 34.68 35.88 -0.37
CA LYS A 225 34.60 35.34 -1.74
C LYS A 225 33.18 35.42 -2.32
N GLN A 226 32.46 36.48 -1.99
CA GLN A 226 31.05 36.67 -2.35
C GLN A 226 30.75 36.42 -3.84
N ASN A 227 31.55 36.97 -4.76
CA ASN A 227 31.34 36.80 -6.20
C ASN A 227 31.44 35.34 -6.64
N PHE A 228 32.41 34.59 -6.10
CA PHE A 228 32.57 33.17 -6.39
C PHE A 228 31.38 32.37 -5.84
N LEU A 229 30.97 32.61 -4.58
CA LEU A 229 29.86 31.88 -3.97
C LEU A 229 28.52 32.15 -4.68
N ASN A 230 28.26 33.42 -5.07
CA ASN A 230 27.07 33.77 -5.84
C ASN A 230 27.11 33.15 -7.25
N GLY A 231 28.28 33.09 -7.89
CA GLY A 231 28.48 32.39 -9.16
C GLY A 231 28.19 30.89 -9.05
N MET A 232 28.69 30.25 -7.99
CA MET A 232 28.40 28.84 -7.67
C MET A 232 26.90 28.60 -7.44
N LEU A 233 26.23 29.45 -6.66
CA LEU A 233 24.79 29.36 -6.41
C LEU A 233 23.99 29.45 -7.72
N ASN A 234 24.32 30.41 -8.58
CA ASN A 234 23.66 30.56 -9.87
C ASN A 234 23.90 29.35 -10.79
N TYR A 235 25.12 28.83 -10.81
CA TYR A 235 25.49 27.66 -11.61
C TYR A 235 24.75 26.40 -11.14
N ILE A 236 24.77 26.09 -9.84
CA ILE A 236 24.04 24.93 -9.29
C ILE A 236 22.54 25.07 -9.53
N LEU A 237 22.00 26.28 -9.42
CA LEU A 237 20.59 26.53 -9.69
C LEU A 237 20.24 26.30 -11.18
N ASN A 238 21.11 26.72 -12.10
CA ASN A 238 20.93 26.48 -13.53
C ASN A 238 20.94 24.98 -13.88
N ILE A 239 21.75 24.16 -13.17
CA ILE A 239 21.72 22.70 -13.34
C ILE A 239 20.31 22.14 -13.12
N PHE A 240 19.58 22.66 -12.12
CA PHE A 240 18.21 22.21 -11.85
C PHE A 240 17.21 22.67 -12.91
N PHE A 241 17.45 23.77 -13.63
CA PHE A 241 16.58 24.26 -14.68
C PHE A 241 16.68 23.44 -15.97
N GLU A 242 17.86 22.89 -16.25
CA GLU A 242 18.10 21.99 -17.37
C GLU A 242 17.65 20.57 -17.05
N ARG A 243 16.42 20.25 -17.43
CA ARG A 243 15.77 18.95 -17.17
C ARG A 243 16.62 17.75 -17.60
N THR A 244 17.36 17.85 -18.69
CA THR A 244 18.23 16.78 -19.23
C THR A 244 19.37 16.38 -18.28
N ASN A 245 19.73 17.23 -17.33
CA ASN A 245 20.81 16.95 -16.37
C ASN A 245 20.43 15.85 -15.36
N PHE A 246 19.13 15.65 -15.12
CA PHE A 246 18.62 14.58 -14.26
C PHE A 246 18.73 13.17 -14.89
N ASN A 247 19.14 13.05 -16.15
CA ASN A 247 19.54 11.76 -16.73
C ASN A 247 20.84 11.21 -16.13
N PHE A 248 21.70 12.10 -15.59
CA PHE A 248 23.05 11.75 -15.13
C PHE A 248 23.18 11.73 -13.60
N TYR A 249 22.30 12.46 -12.89
CA TYR A 249 22.29 12.53 -11.44
C TYR A 249 21.13 11.76 -10.83
N ASN A 250 21.45 10.98 -9.81
CA ASN A 250 20.43 10.36 -8.98
C ASN A 250 19.96 11.32 -7.88
N GLN A 251 19.00 10.86 -7.07
CA GLN A 251 18.47 11.63 -5.94
C GLN A 251 19.54 12.03 -4.91
N ARG A 252 20.51 11.16 -4.60
CA ARG A 252 21.61 11.45 -3.66
C ARG A 252 22.48 12.59 -4.17
N ASP A 253 22.78 12.60 -5.46
CA ASP A 253 23.55 13.68 -6.09
C ASP A 253 22.77 15.01 -6.04
N THR A 254 21.46 14.96 -6.28
CA THR A 254 20.57 16.13 -6.18
C THR A 254 20.54 16.67 -4.75
N ASP A 255 20.48 15.80 -3.73
CA ASP A 255 20.54 16.20 -2.32
C ASP A 255 21.87 16.86 -1.97
N VAL A 256 23.00 16.38 -2.51
CA VAL A 256 24.31 17.03 -2.33
C VAL A 256 24.31 18.44 -2.90
N LEU A 257 23.75 18.64 -4.10
CA LEU A 257 23.64 19.97 -4.73
C LEU A 257 22.72 20.91 -3.93
N LEU A 258 21.56 20.43 -3.46
CA LEU A 258 20.65 21.20 -2.61
C LEU A 258 21.27 21.59 -1.27
N ASN A 259 21.94 20.64 -0.60
CA ASN A 259 22.66 20.91 0.64
C ASN A 259 23.82 21.89 0.41
N THR A 260 24.42 21.88 -0.78
CA THR A 260 25.44 22.88 -1.16
C THR A 260 24.81 24.26 -1.24
N ILE A 261 23.65 24.43 -1.90
CA ILE A 261 22.92 25.71 -1.91
C ILE A 261 22.64 26.18 -0.48
N GLN A 262 22.07 25.33 0.37
CA GLN A 262 21.78 25.67 1.76
C GLN A 262 23.02 26.08 2.54
N THR A 263 24.12 25.33 2.40
CA THR A 263 25.40 25.63 3.07
C THR A 263 25.97 26.97 2.60
N LEU A 264 25.95 27.24 1.29
CA LEU A 264 26.42 28.51 0.73
C LEU A 264 25.55 29.71 1.16
N CYS A 265 24.24 29.54 1.26
CA CYS A 265 23.33 30.58 1.74
C CYS A 265 23.57 30.94 3.21
N SER A 266 24.12 30.03 4.02
CA SER A 266 24.45 30.30 5.42
C SER A 266 25.69 31.18 5.64
N VAL A 267 26.46 31.47 4.58
CA VAL A 267 27.68 32.29 4.69
C VAL A 267 27.35 33.77 4.81
N SER A 268 27.97 34.46 5.76
CA SER A 268 27.70 35.88 6.06
C SER A 268 27.78 36.81 4.84
N CYS A 269 28.74 36.63 3.93
CA CYS A 269 28.83 37.47 2.72
C CYS A 269 27.72 37.20 1.69
N VAL A 270 27.13 36.01 1.70
CA VAL A 270 25.95 35.66 0.89
C VAL A 270 24.68 36.17 1.57
N GLN A 271 24.58 36.05 2.90
CA GLN A 271 23.50 36.68 3.68
C GLN A 271 23.49 38.20 3.51
N ASN A 272 24.66 38.84 3.48
CA ASN A 272 24.80 40.29 3.25
C ASN A 272 24.78 40.68 1.76
N SER A 273 24.52 39.74 0.85
CA SER A 273 24.39 40.06 -0.58
C SER A 273 23.20 40.97 -0.86
N SER A 274 23.27 41.69 -1.98
CA SER A 274 22.23 42.64 -2.35
C SER A 274 20.87 41.95 -2.46
N TYR A 275 19.86 42.60 -1.89
CA TYR A 275 18.49 42.09 -1.94
C TYR A 275 18.01 41.82 -3.37
N LYS A 276 18.47 42.63 -4.34
CA LYS A 276 18.24 42.45 -5.78
C LYS A 276 18.74 41.10 -6.31
N LEU A 277 19.92 40.66 -5.88
CA LEU A 277 20.49 39.38 -6.28
C LEU A 277 19.68 38.21 -5.72
N LYS A 278 19.29 38.28 -4.44
CA LYS A 278 18.46 37.27 -3.78
C LYS A 278 17.07 37.13 -4.42
N ILE A 279 16.41 38.26 -4.70
CA ILE A 279 15.16 38.29 -5.49
C ILE A 279 15.38 37.69 -6.88
N GLY A 280 16.53 37.94 -7.50
CA GLY A 280 16.88 37.34 -8.79
C GLY A 280 16.80 35.82 -8.78
N PHE A 281 17.33 35.16 -7.75
CA PHE A 281 17.22 33.71 -7.59
C PHE A 281 15.77 33.26 -7.42
N ILE A 282 15.01 33.93 -6.55
CA ILE A 282 13.59 33.62 -6.34
C ILE A 282 12.81 33.72 -7.65
N ARG A 283 12.98 34.82 -8.40
CA ARG A 283 12.30 35.03 -9.70
C ARG A 283 12.64 33.94 -10.70
N LYS A 284 13.90 33.51 -10.78
CA LYS A 284 14.32 32.39 -11.64
C LYS A 284 13.65 31.07 -11.26
N CYS A 285 13.59 30.74 -9.96
CA CYS A 285 12.90 29.54 -9.50
C CYS A 285 11.41 29.58 -9.85
N ILE A 286 10.74 30.70 -9.55
CA ILE A 286 9.31 30.91 -9.82
C ILE A 286 9.00 30.79 -11.32
N PHE A 287 9.84 31.39 -12.17
CA PHE A 287 9.69 31.30 -13.62
C PHE A 287 9.75 29.84 -14.12
N ASN A 288 10.73 29.05 -13.64
CA ASN A 288 10.86 27.65 -14.04
C ASN A 288 9.74 26.76 -13.45
N ILE A 289 9.30 27.04 -12.22
CA ILE A 289 8.12 26.41 -11.63
C ILE A 289 6.88 26.68 -12.50
N ARG A 290 6.70 27.92 -12.96
CA ARG A 290 5.59 28.27 -13.86
C ARG A 290 5.67 27.50 -15.18
N GLN A 291 6.84 27.43 -15.81
CA GLN A 291 7.04 26.64 -17.02
C GLN A 291 6.72 25.16 -16.82
N PHE A 292 7.12 24.57 -15.69
CA PHE A 292 6.76 23.18 -15.36
C PHE A 292 5.23 23.02 -15.26
N LEU A 293 4.58 23.89 -14.48
CA LEU A 293 3.14 23.84 -14.26
C LEU A 293 2.33 24.09 -15.54
N ASP A 294 2.85 24.88 -16.47
CA ASP A 294 2.21 25.16 -17.76
C ASP A 294 2.45 24.03 -18.76
N SER A 295 3.60 23.36 -18.70
CA SER A 295 3.90 22.17 -19.53
C SER A 295 3.10 20.93 -19.13
N ASN A 296 2.54 20.92 -17.91
CA ASN A 296 1.76 19.81 -17.36
C ASN A 296 2.45 18.44 -17.53
N SER A 297 3.77 18.45 -17.32
CA SER A 297 4.58 17.27 -17.56
C SER A 297 4.56 16.35 -16.36
N SER A 298 4.73 15.07 -16.67
CA SER A 298 4.86 14.01 -15.68
C SER A 298 6.13 13.18 -15.91
N ILE A 299 7.09 13.67 -16.70
CA ILE A 299 8.36 12.98 -16.95
C ILE A 299 9.23 12.98 -15.67
N TYR A 300 10.04 11.93 -15.47
CA TYR A 300 10.86 11.73 -14.25
C TYR A 300 11.78 12.93 -13.98
N GLU A 301 12.56 13.27 -14.99
CA GLU A 301 13.59 14.31 -14.97
C GLU A 301 12.97 15.67 -14.65
N GLU A 302 11.79 15.94 -15.22
CA GLU A 302 11.08 17.19 -15.02
C GLU A 302 10.44 17.29 -13.64
N THR A 303 9.95 16.17 -13.10
CA THR A 303 9.42 16.11 -11.73
C THR A 303 10.53 16.28 -10.70
N MET A 304 11.70 15.66 -10.91
CA MET A 304 12.87 15.82 -10.05
C MET A 304 13.43 17.24 -10.10
N SER A 305 13.52 17.83 -11.29
CA SER A 305 13.84 19.24 -11.49
C SER A 305 12.89 20.14 -10.72
N PHE A 306 11.57 19.94 -10.88
CA PHE A 306 10.56 20.71 -10.17
C PHE A 306 10.71 20.64 -8.64
N ILE A 307 10.90 19.44 -8.09
CA ILE A 307 11.12 19.23 -6.65
C ILE A 307 12.40 19.94 -6.19
N ALA A 308 13.50 19.82 -6.93
CA ALA A 308 14.76 20.48 -6.59
C ALA A 308 14.62 22.01 -6.60
N ILE A 309 13.95 22.57 -7.62
CA ILE A 309 13.72 24.02 -7.74
C ILE A 309 12.84 24.52 -6.58
N LEU A 310 11.80 23.78 -6.18
CA LEU A 310 10.97 24.13 -5.03
C LEU A 310 11.77 24.15 -3.72
N ARG A 311 12.64 23.16 -3.49
CA ARG A 311 13.49 23.11 -2.29
C ARG A 311 14.52 24.25 -2.28
N ALA A 312 15.14 24.54 -3.43
CA ALA A 312 16.03 25.68 -3.58
C ALA A 312 15.30 27.01 -3.34
N LEU A 313 14.07 27.14 -3.86
CA LEU A 313 13.22 28.31 -3.64
C LEU A 313 12.95 28.56 -2.14
N GLY A 314 12.61 27.52 -1.37
CA GLY A 314 12.45 27.63 0.08
C GLY A 314 13.71 28.22 0.75
N THR A 315 14.88 27.70 0.39
CA THR A 315 16.17 28.20 0.92
C THR A 315 16.42 29.68 0.58
N PHE A 316 16.11 30.11 -0.65
CA PHE A 316 16.28 31.51 -1.04
C PHE A 316 15.25 32.45 -0.40
N ILE A 317 14.05 31.94 -0.12
CA ILE A 317 13.03 32.68 0.62
C ILE A 317 13.50 32.93 2.06
N ASP A 318 14.03 31.91 2.73
CA ASP A 318 14.59 32.04 4.08
C ASP A 318 15.76 33.04 4.10
N LEU A 319 16.67 32.94 3.12
CA LEU A 319 17.78 33.89 2.94
C LEU A 319 17.31 35.34 2.76
N CYS A 320 16.15 35.56 2.13
CA CYS A 320 15.54 36.88 2.00
C CYS A 320 14.91 37.36 3.30
N TYR A 321 14.21 36.48 4.04
CA TYR A 321 13.59 36.81 5.32
C TYR A 321 14.61 37.22 6.38
N GLU A 322 15.76 36.55 6.44
CA GLU A 322 16.85 36.88 7.38
C GLU A 322 17.43 38.28 7.15
N THR A 323 17.33 38.83 5.93
CA THR A 323 17.77 40.21 5.62
C THR A 323 16.80 41.31 6.03
N VAL A 324 15.53 41.01 6.31
CA VAL A 324 14.49 42.01 6.63
C VAL A 324 14.26 42.10 8.14
N SER A 325 15.31 41.90 8.95
CA SER A 325 15.23 42.14 10.40
C SER A 325 15.20 43.66 10.69
N ASP A 326 14.10 44.30 10.33
CA ASP A 326 13.66 45.51 11.01
C ASP A 326 12.27 45.26 11.57
N LYS A 327 12.14 45.62 12.84
CA LYS A 327 11.00 45.34 13.71
C LYS A 327 9.70 45.83 13.03
N ASP A 328 8.64 45.06 13.23
CA ASP A 328 7.28 45.28 12.72
C ASP A 328 7.05 45.01 11.22
N THR A 329 6.78 43.75 10.87
CA THR A 329 5.41 43.29 10.49
C THR A 329 5.42 41.84 10.00
N LYS A 330 4.50 41.05 10.57
CA LYS A 330 4.20 39.65 10.29
C LYS A 330 3.95 39.41 8.80
N LYS A 331 4.52 38.33 8.23
CA LYS A 331 4.18 37.50 7.04
C LYS A 331 3.59 38.15 5.75
N GLY A 332 2.86 39.27 5.80
CA GLY A 332 2.28 39.98 4.67
C GLY A 332 3.25 40.82 3.83
N ARG A 333 4.48 41.10 4.28
CA ARG A 333 5.46 41.87 3.49
C ARG A 333 6.06 41.11 2.31
N PHE A 334 6.04 39.76 2.31
CA PHE A 334 6.40 38.99 1.12
C PHE A 334 5.45 39.26 -0.06
N LYS A 335 4.18 39.58 0.25
CA LYS A 335 3.14 39.98 -0.71
C LYS A 335 3.31 41.42 -1.22
N VAL A 336 4.03 42.30 -0.51
CA VAL A 336 4.18 43.73 -0.86
C VAL A 336 5.47 44.00 -1.64
N VAL A 337 6.59 43.35 -1.30
CA VAL A 337 7.88 43.62 -1.96
C VAL A 337 8.01 42.90 -3.31
N PHE A 338 7.28 41.80 -3.53
CA PHE A 338 7.22 41.14 -4.85
C PHE A 338 6.40 41.92 -5.89
N LEU A 339 5.52 42.80 -5.42
CA LEU A 339 4.54 43.56 -6.19
C LEU A 339 4.92 45.04 -6.38
N GLY A 340 5.77 45.58 -5.50
CA GLY A 340 6.27 46.95 -5.59
C GLY A 340 7.51 47.05 -6.48
N ASN A 341 7.40 47.78 -7.58
CA ASN A 341 8.55 48.33 -8.30
C ASN A 341 9.45 49.09 -7.32
N TYR A 342 10.65 48.58 -7.07
CA TYR A 342 11.68 49.32 -6.34
C TYR A 342 12.22 50.42 -7.26
N ASN A 343 11.55 51.57 -7.26
CA ASN A 343 12.10 52.80 -7.85
C ASN A 343 13.10 53.39 -6.85
N GLU A 344 14.38 53.12 -7.06
CA GLU A 344 15.44 54.01 -6.57
C GLU A 344 15.40 55.29 -7.40
N ARG A 345 14.71 56.32 -6.89
CA ARG A 345 15.13 57.73 -6.89
C ARG A 345 14.04 58.59 -6.29
N ASN A 346 14.47 59.51 -5.44
CA ASN A 346 13.67 60.58 -4.85
C ASN A 346 12.83 61.31 -5.90
N ASP A 347 11.65 61.75 -5.46
CA ASP A 347 10.72 62.64 -6.13
C ASP A 347 10.01 62.07 -7.37
N VAL A 348 8.84 61.46 -7.13
CA VAL A 348 7.53 61.90 -7.65
C VAL A 348 6.53 60.77 -7.38
N VAL A 349 5.46 61.15 -6.68
CA VAL A 349 4.29 60.35 -6.39
C VAL A 349 3.58 59.93 -7.69
N SER A 350 2.95 58.76 -7.64
CA SER A 350 1.89 58.23 -8.51
C SER A 350 2.26 57.43 -9.77
N GLU A 351 1.57 56.28 -9.90
CA GLU A 351 1.17 55.57 -11.13
C GLU A 351 1.87 54.26 -11.57
N THR A 352 2.84 53.70 -10.84
CA THR A 352 3.41 52.38 -11.23
C THR A 352 3.09 51.20 -10.29
N ALA A 353 2.16 51.37 -9.35
CA ALA A 353 1.67 50.31 -8.46
C ALA A 353 0.50 49.47 -9.03
N ASN A 354 0.02 49.76 -10.26
CA ASN A 354 -1.23 49.20 -10.80
C ASN A 354 -1.08 48.05 -11.80
N TYR A 355 0.10 47.43 -11.96
CA TYR A 355 0.29 46.32 -12.90
C TYR A 355 0.75 45.01 -12.25
N VAL A 356 0.16 44.69 -11.11
CA VAL A 356 0.14 43.31 -10.63
C VAL A 356 -1.18 42.71 -11.07
N THR A 357 -1.14 41.88 -12.10
CA THR A 357 -2.31 41.11 -12.51
C THR A 357 -2.73 40.18 -11.38
N SER A 358 -4.04 40.02 -11.17
CA SER A 358 -4.62 39.09 -10.19
C SER A 358 -4.03 37.68 -10.27
N GLU A 359 -3.69 37.23 -11.48
CA GLU A 359 -3.02 35.95 -11.76
C GLU A 359 -1.65 35.81 -11.08
N SER A 360 -0.90 36.91 -10.93
CA SER A 360 0.42 36.90 -10.30
C SER A 360 0.33 36.70 -8.79
N VAL A 361 -0.74 37.23 -8.17
CA VAL A 361 -1.01 37.08 -6.73
C VAL A 361 -1.47 35.66 -6.41
N GLU A 362 -2.40 35.12 -7.21
CA GLU A 362 -2.90 33.75 -7.06
C GLU A 362 -1.77 32.71 -7.23
N PHE A 363 -0.86 32.93 -8.17
CA PHE A 363 0.30 32.08 -8.39
C PHE A 363 1.30 32.11 -7.22
N ILE A 364 1.55 33.28 -6.64
CA ILE A 364 2.42 33.41 -5.46
C ILE A 364 1.79 32.73 -4.24
N ASP A 365 0.49 32.94 -4.00
CA ASP A 365 -0.23 32.27 -2.91
C ASP A 365 -0.22 30.74 -3.11
N THR A 366 -0.30 30.25 -4.36
CA THR A 366 -0.15 28.83 -4.71
C THR A 366 1.22 28.29 -4.33
N ILE A 367 2.30 28.99 -4.69
CA ILE A 367 3.68 28.61 -4.36
C ILE A 367 3.91 28.62 -2.85
N LEU A 368 3.41 29.64 -2.14
CA LEU A 368 3.54 29.72 -0.68
C LEU A 368 2.80 28.57 0.03
N THR A 369 1.68 28.12 -0.52
CA THR A 369 0.96 26.93 -0.02
C THR A 369 1.77 25.65 -0.25
N LEU A 370 2.42 25.52 -1.41
CA LEU A 370 3.32 24.39 -1.73
C LEU A 370 4.62 24.41 -0.91
N LEU A 371 5.05 25.57 -0.39
CA LEU A 371 6.25 25.69 0.44
C LEU A 371 6.00 25.47 1.93
N THR A 372 4.79 25.05 2.34
CA THR A 372 4.51 24.69 3.73
C THR A 372 5.42 23.54 4.18
N SER A 373 5.81 23.55 5.47
CA SER A 373 6.69 22.52 6.05
C SER A 373 6.18 21.11 5.77
N ASP A 374 4.86 20.91 5.84
CA ASP A 374 4.23 19.60 5.61
C ASP A 374 4.44 19.07 4.18
N PHE A 375 4.54 19.93 3.16
CA PHE A 375 4.83 19.52 1.79
C PHE A 375 6.30 19.11 1.64
N ILE A 376 7.23 19.88 2.20
CA ILE A 376 8.67 19.61 2.16
C ILE A 376 9.02 18.38 3.00
N ASP A 377 8.45 18.25 4.20
CA ASP A 377 8.64 17.10 5.10
C ASP A 377 8.05 15.81 4.50
N ASP A 378 6.92 15.90 3.80
CA ASP A 378 6.39 14.77 3.05
C ASP A 378 7.27 14.39 1.85
N LEU A 379 7.91 15.36 1.18
CA LEU A 379 8.94 15.07 0.18
C LEU A 379 10.17 14.39 0.81
N GLU A 380 10.51 14.72 2.06
CA GLU A 380 11.59 14.06 2.80
C GLU A 380 11.27 12.60 3.15
N LYS A 381 10.00 12.23 3.36
CA LYS A 381 9.58 10.82 3.55
C LYS A 381 9.92 9.93 2.35
N TYR A 382 10.14 10.53 1.17
CA TYR A 382 10.54 9.83 -0.05
C TYR A 382 12.06 9.87 -0.32
N LYS A 383 12.87 10.42 0.60
CA LYS A 383 14.34 10.26 0.56
C LYS A 383 14.71 8.77 0.59
N LEU A 384 15.59 8.36 -0.32
CA LEU A 384 16.28 7.07 -0.17
C LEU A 384 17.08 7.14 1.15
N PRO A 385 16.98 6.16 2.06
CA PRO A 385 17.91 6.10 3.18
C PRO A 385 19.33 6.12 2.61
N GLU A 386 20.22 6.92 3.23
CA GLU A 386 21.62 7.13 2.79
C GLU A 386 22.41 5.81 2.56
N ASN A 387 21.86 4.69 3.03
CA ASN A 387 22.47 3.38 3.10
C ASN A 387 22.19 2.49 1.88
N VAL A 388 21.31 2.92 0.96
CA VAL A 388 20.97 2.14 -0.25
C VAL A 388 21.83 2.65 -1.40
N CYS A 389 23.08 2.17 -1.47
CA CYS A 389 23.77 2.11 -2.76
C CYS A 389 22.97 1.12 -3.62
N LEU A 390 22.08 1.63 -4.48
CA LEU A 390 21.32 0.80 -5.40
C LEU A 390 22.33 0.12 -6.34
N GLY A 391 22.73 -1.10 -6.01
CA GLY A 391 23.21 -2.03 -7.03
C GLY A 391 22.08 -2.24 -8.03
N TYR A 392 22.42 -2.68 -9.25
CA TYR A 392 21.47 -2.94 -10.35
C TYR A 392 20.21 -3.76 -9.97
N ASN A 393 20.22 -4.46 -8.82
CA ASN A 393 19.13 -5.27 -8.29
C ASN A 393 18.10 -4.52 -7.40
N ASP A 394 18.39 -3.31 -6.88
CA ASP A 394 17.44 -2.54 -6.04
C ASP A 394 16.56 -1.55 -6.84
N ASN A 395 16.65 -1.59 -8.17
CA ASN A 395 15.89 -0.74 -9.09
C ASN A 395 14.37 -0.74 -8.83
N GLU A 396 13.80 -1.84 -8.32
CA GLU A 396 12.35 -1.94 -8.09
C GLU A 396 11.89 -1.07 -6.90
N LEU A 397 12.65 -0.99 -5.82
CA LEU A 397 12.29 -0.17 -4.65
C LEU A 397 12.43 1.32 -4.95
N ALA A 398 13.49 1.71 -5.67
CA ALA A 398 13.70 3.08 -6.11
C ALA A 398 12.58 3.53 -7.06
N LYS A 399 12.20 2.69 -8.03
CA LYS A 399 11.06 2.94 -8.93
C LYS A 399 9.75 3.11 -8.17
N LYS A 400 9.47 2.25 -7.19
CA LYS A 400 8.26 2.35 -6.33
C LYS A 400 8.22 3.67 -5.56
N ARG A 401 9.32 4.06 -4.92
CA ARG A 401 9.38 5.31 -4.14
C ARG A 401 9.24 6.53 -5.04
N PHE A 402 9.90 6.52 -6.20
CA PHE A 402 9.76 7.59 -7.19
C PHE A 402 8.32 7.73 -7.64
N ILE A 403 7.66 6.64 -8.05
CA ILE A 403 6.32 6.72 -8.60
C ILE A 403 5.32 7.23 -7.54
N SER A 404 5.48 6.81 -6.28
CA SER A 404 4.70 7.36 -5.17
C SER A 404 4.96 8.85 -4.95
N ALA A 405 6.22 9.28 -4.93
CA ALA A 405 6.58 10.69 -4.74
C ALA A 405 6.04 11.58 -5.87
N LYS A 406 6.17 11.13 -7.12
CA LYS A 406 5.65 11.81 -8.31
C LYS A 406 4.14 12.04 -8.20
N TYR A 407 3.37 10.99 -7.97
CA TYR A 407 1.91 11.12 -7.92
C TYR A 407 1.41 11.86 -6.69
N SER A 408 2.07 11.68 -5.53
CA SER A 408 1.78 12.46 -4.33
C SER A 408 2.01 13.96 -4.57
N THR A 409 3.10 14.29 -5.27
CA THR A 409 3.41 15.68 -5.65
C THR A 409 2.36 16.23 -6.60
N LEU A 410 2.04 15.51 -7.68
CA LEU A 410 1.03 15.93 -8.65
C LEU A 410 -0.35 16.12 -8.00
N ASP A 411 -0.75 15.22 -7.09
CA ASP A 411 -2.03 15.30 -6.39
C ASP A 411 -2.12 16.50 -5.45
N LYS A 412 -1.03 16.81 -4.74
CA LYS A 412 -0.94 18.02 -3.92
C LYS A 412 -0.99 19.28 -4.76
N ILE A 413 -0.32 19.31 -5.91
CA ILE A 413 -0.42 20.48 -6.80
C ILE A 413 -1.82 20.61 -7.37
N ALA A 414 -2.49 19.49 -7.71
CA ALA A 414 -3.88 19.49 -8.16
C ALA A 414 -4.87 20.09 -7.15
N ASN A 415 -4.50 20.12 -5.86
CA ASN A 415 -5.26 20.81 -4.82
C ASN A 415 -5.22 22.34 -4.94
N VAL A 416 -4.13 22.88 -5.46
CA VAL A 416 -3.84 24.32 -5.44
C VAL A 416 -3.99 24.94 -6.82
N LYS A 417 -3.73 24.16 -7.89
CA LYS A 417 -3.94 24.55 -9.29
C LYS A 417 -4.72 23.45 -10.00
N LYS A 418 -5.60 23.83 -10.94
CA LYS A 418 -6.28 22.88 -11.84
C LYS A 418 -5.27 22.27 -12.81
N ILE A 419 -4.58 21.22 -12.38
CA ILE A 419 -3.69 20.40 -13.20
C ILE A 419 -4.48 19.20 -13.73
N SER A 420 -4.26 18.84 -14.99
CA SER A 420 -4.82 17.63 -15.60
C SER A 420 -3.79 16.49 -15.66
N ILE A 421 -4.19 15.25 -15.40
CA ILE A 421 -3.32 14.11 -15.66
C ILE A 421 -3.04 14.03 -17.16
N ASN A 422 -1.76 14.01 -17.55
CA ASN A 422 -1.41 13.59 -18.91
C ASN A 422 -1.71 12.10 -19.08
N ARG A 423 -2.79 11.82 -19.81
CA ARG A 423 -3.35 10.47 -20.04
C ARG A 423 -2.30 9.46 -20.51
N VAL A 424 -1.46 9.84 -21.48
CA VAL A 424 -0.47 8.92 -22.10
C VAL A 424 0.61 8.52 -21.09
N PHE A 425 1.21 9.50 -20.42
CA PHE A 425 2.25 9.20 -19.44
C PHE A 425 1.72 8.43 -18.24
N PHE A 426 0.52 8.79 -17.76
CA PHE A 426 -0.12 8.08 -16.65
C PHE A 426 -0.31 6.59 -16.90
N TYR A 427 -0.83 6.23 -18.07
CA TYR A 427 -1.04 4.83 -18.41
C TYR A 427 0.26 4.08 -18.70
N ASN A 428 1.26 4.75 -19.29
CA ASN A 428 2.59 4.18 -19.46
C ASN A 428 3.25 3.87 -18.11
N ASP A 429 3.11 4.75 -17.13
CA ASP A 429 3.63 4.53 -15.78
C ASP A 429 2.95 3.35 -15.10
N ILE A 430 1.61 3.27 -15.16
CA ILE A 430 0.84 2.14 -14.64
C ILE A 430 1.30 0.84 -15.28
N TYR A 431 1.43 0.81 -16.60
CA TYR A 431 1.88 -0.36 -17.34
C TYR A 431 3.30 -0.78 -16.96
N ALA A 432 4.19 0.18 -16.72
CA ALA A 432 5.57 -0.08 -16.33
C ALA A 432 5.72 -0.56 -14.87
N GLN A 433 4.71 -0.37 -14.01
CA GLN A 433 4.78 -0.80 -12.61
C GLN A 433 4.33 -2.25 -12.42
N LYS A 434 5.16 -3.03 -11.73
CA LYS A 434 4.76 -4.35 -11.20
C LYS A 434 3.65 -4.24 -10.13
N HIS A 435 3.65 -3.12 -9.41
CA HIS A 435 2.72 -2.84 -8.33
C HIS A 435 2.02 -1.48 -8.51
N PRO A 436 0.98 -1.38 -9.37
CA PRO A 436 0.28 -0.14 -9.68
C PRO A 436 -0.36 0.56 -8.48
N LYS A 437 -0.64 -0.15 -7.38
CA LYS A 437 -1.22 0.46 -6.16
C LYS A 437 -0.42 1.65 -5.62
N TYR A 438 0.90 1.68 -5.84
CA TYR A 438 1.76 2.80 -5.41
C TYR A 438 1.47 4.11 -6.14
N ILE A 439 0.80 4.06 -7.30
CA ILE A 439 0.25 5.22 -8.00
C ILE A 439 -1.11 5.57 -7.37
N PHE A 440 -2.00 4.57 -7.28
CA PHE A 440 -3.40 4.76 -6.88
C PHE A 440 -3.58 5.28 -5.45
N CYS A 441 -2.71 4.88 -4.51
CA CYS A 441 -2.72 5.37 -3.14
C CYS A 441 -2.26 6.83 -3.00
N ASN A 442 -1.80 7.49 -4.07
CA ASN A 442 -1.22 8.83 -4.02
C ASN A 442 -1.95 9.85 -4.91
N ILE A 443 -3.13 9.53 -5.44
CA ILE A 443 -3.84 10.37 -6.43
C ILE A 443 -5.28 10.73 -6.03
N ASP A 444 -5.57 10.92 -4.75
CA ASP A 444 -6.95 11.10 -4.25
C ASP A 444 -7.76 12.21 -4.96
N LYS A 445 -7.15 13.35 -5.28
CA LYS A 445 -7.80 14.49 -5.96
C LYS A 445 -7.80 14.31 -7.46
N LEU A 446 -6.74 13.70 -7.98
CA LEU A 446 -6.56 13.41 -9.40
C LEU A 446 -7.41 12.22 -9.88
N LYS A 447 -7.93 11.37 -8.98
CA LYS A 447 -8.81 10.22 -9.29
C LYS A 447 -9.91 10.57 -10.29
N LYS A 448 -10.62 11.68 -10.09
CA LYS A 448 -11.75 12.11 -10.94
C LYS A 448 -11.37 12.35 -12.41
N GLN A 449 -10.09 12.45 -12.74
CA GLN A 449 -9.59 12.67 -14.09
C GLN A 449 -9.21 11.37 -14.80
N ILE A 450 -9.25 10.24 -14.10
CA ILE A 450 -8.91 8.93 -14.65
C ILE A 450 -10.04 8.44 -15.55
N SER A 451 -9.69 7.98 -16.75
CA SER A 451 -10.63 7.41 -17.70
C SER A 451 -10.68 5.89 -17.58
N TRP A 452 -11.77 5.35 -17.03
CA TRP A 452 -11.89 3.91 -16.80
C TRP A 452 -11.86 3.06 -18.06
N SER A 453 -12.23 3.60 -19.22
CA SER A 453 -12.18 2.88 -20.50
C SER A 453 -10.76 2.43 -20.87
N ASP A 454 -9.72 3.17 -20.48
CA ASP A 454 -8.33 2.75 -20.66
C ASP A 454 -7.81 1.92 -19.50
N LEU A 455 -8.14 2.36 -18.27
CA LEU A 455 -7.63 1.70 -17.08
C LEU A 455 -8.13 0.25 -16.99
N ILE A 456 -9.37 -0.01 -17.44
CA ILE A 456 -9.92 -1.36 -17.45
C ILE A 456 -9.12 -2.29 -18.38
N ILE A 457 -8.63 -1.80 -19.52
CA ILE A 457 -7.80 -2.59 -20.43
C ILE A 457 -6.49 -2.98 -19.72
N LEU A 458 -5.85 -2.04 -19.03
CA LEU A 458 -4.64 -2.33 -18.26
C LEU A 458 -4.92 -3.30 -17.10
N ALA A 459 -6.03 -3.11 -16.39
CA ALA A 459 -6.41 -3.94 -15.27
C ALA A 459 -6.68 -5.40 -15.70
N THR A 460 -7.42 -5.61 -16.80
CA THR A 460 -7.76 -6.95 -17.31
C THR A 460 -6.57 -7.68 -17.91
N HIS A 461 -5.58 -6.97 -18.44
CA HIS A 461 -4.34 -7.56 -18.98
C HIS A 461 -3.18 -7.64 -17.97
N SER A 462 -3.33 -7.09 -16.77
CA SER A 462 -2.28 -7.10 -15.75
C SER A 462 -2.02 -8.50 -15.19
N LYS A 463 -0.77 -8.75 -14.80
CA LYS A 463 -0.37 -9.91 -13.98
C LYS A 463 -0.72 -9.73 -12.50
N SER A 464 -0.89 -8.48 -12.06
CA SER A 464 -1.15 -8.10 -10.67
C SER A 464 -2.58 -7.57 -10.50
N LYS A 465 -3.58 -8.31 -11.02
CA LYS A 465 -4.99 -7.86 -11.09
C LYS A 465 -5.55 -7.40 -9.73
N ALA A 466 -5.21 -8.11 -8.66
CA ALA A 466 -5.65 -7.78 -7.31
C ALA A 466 -5.34 -6.35 -6.86
N GLU A 467 -4.28 -5.72 -7.41
CA GLU A 467 -3.89 -4.36 -7.03
C GLU A 467 -4.81 -3.27 -7.58
N TYR A 468 -5.62 -3.57 -8.59
CA TYR A 468 -6.58 -2.64 -9.17
C TYR A 468 -7.90 -2.61 -8.40
N ILE A 469 -8.19 -3.62 -7.58
CA ILE A 469 -9.47 -3.76 -6.86
C ILE A 469 -9.78 -2.57 -5.95
N PRO A 470 -8.85 -2.05 -5.11
CA PRO A 470 -9.15 -0.90 -4.26
C PRO A 470 -9.55 0.34 -5.04
N LEU A 471 -8.92 0.57 -6.21
CA LEU A 471 -9.26 1.70 -7.07
C LEU A 471 -10.57 1.46 -7.85
N LEU A 472 -10.78 0.24 -8.33
CA LEU A 472 -11.99 -0.19 -9.05
C LEU A 472 -13.23 -0.06 -8.18
N LEU A 473 -13.09 -0.21 -6.86
CA LEU A 473 -14.18 -0.11 -5.90
C LEU A 473 -14.13 1.18 -5.08
N ASP A 474 -13.39 2.19 -5.55
CA ASP A 474 -13.31 3.50 -4.89
C ASP A 474 -14.59 4.32 -5.14
N GLU A 475 -15.17 4.86 -4.07
CA GLU A 475 -16.44 5.59 -4.07
C GLU A 475 -16.46 6.73 -5.10
N CYS A 476 -15.32 7.33 -5.44
CA CYS A 476 -15.26 8.46 -6.37
C CYS A 476 -15.68 8.14 -7.82
N PHE A 477 -15.70 6.87 -8.23
CA PHE A 477 -16.08 6.44 -9.59
C PHE A 477 -17.46 5.80 -9.66
N ILE A 478 -17.95 5.42 -8.49
CA ILE A 478 -19.02 4.46 -8.30
C ILE A 478 -20.40 5.04 -8.63
N ASP A 479 -20.55 6.36 -8.57
CA ASP A 479 -21.81 7.05 -8.87
C ASP A 479 -22.26 6.93 -10.35
N THR A 480 -21.42 6.35 -11.22
CA THR A 480 -21.74 6.16 -12.65
C THR A 480 -22.12 4.71 -12.95
N SER A 481 -23.32 4.49 -13.50
CA SER A 481 -23.80 3.14 -13.91
C SER A 481 -22.92 2.48 -14.98
N GLU A 482 -22.14 3.28 -15.71
CA GLU A 482 -21.11 2.85 -16.63
C GLU A 482 -19.97 2.11 -15.92
N HIS A 483 -19.56 2.59 -14.74
CA HIS A 483 -18.44 2.02 -13.97
C HIS A 483 -18.67 0.58 -13.53
N LEU A 484 -19.89 0.23 -13.15
CA LEU A 484 -20.26 -1.16 -12.87
C LEU A 484 -20.11 -2.08 -14.09
N SER A 485 -20.19 -1.56 -15.31
CA SER A 485 -19.84 -2.34 -16.52
C SER A 485 -18.36 -2.71 -16.53
N TYR A 486 -17.48 -1.78 -16.15
CA TYR A 486 -16.04 -2.02 -16.06
C TYR A 486 -15.74 -3.04 -14.96
N VAL A 487 -16.44 -2.99 -13.81
CA VAL A 487 -16.34 -4.03 -12.77
C VAL A 487 -16.68 -5.41 -13.34
N LEU A 488 -17.76 -5.52 -14.12
CA LEU A 488 -18.16 -6.78 -14.74
C LEU A 488 -17.13 -7.29 -15.76
N LEU A 489 -16.57 -6.40 -16.60
CA LEU A 489 -15.47 -6.73 -17.52
C LEU A 489 -14.22 -7.21 -16.77
N PHE A 490 -13.91 -6.58 -15.63
CA PHE A 490 -12.80 -7.00 -14.78
C PHE A 490 -13.04 -8.41 -14.23
N ILE A 491 -14.27 -8.71 -13.77
CA ILE A 491 -14.67 -10.04 -13.30
C ILE A 491 -14.44 -11.08 -14.41
N PHE A 492 -14.83 -10.80 -15.65
CA PHE A 492 -14.61 -11.74 -16.76
C PHE A 492 -13.12 -12.06 -16.98
N SER A 493 -12.23 -11.10 -16.68
CA SER A 493 -10.79 -11.29 -16.84
C SER A 493 -10.11 -12.10 -15.73
N ILE A 494 -10.78 -12.30 -14.59
CA ILE A 494 -10.24 -13.05 -13.42
C ILE A 494 -10.90 -14.43 -13.27
N LYS A 495 -11.48 -14.98 -14.34
CA LYS A 495 -12.30 -16.19 -14.28
C LYS A 495 -11.60 -17.37 -13.59
N ASP A 496 -10.30 -17.49 -13.80
CA ASP A 496 -9.47 -18.60 -13.28
C ASP A 496 -8.58 -18.16 -12.10
N ASP A 497 -8.68 -16.91 -11.64
CA ASP A 497 -7.92 -16.36 -10.50
C ASP A 497 -8.84 -16.23 -9.26
N PHE A 498 -9.01 -17.36 -8.57
CA PHE A 498 -9.93 -17.45 -7.43
C PHE A 498 -9.50 -16.62 -6.21
N ASP A 499 -8.21 -16.32 -6.06
CA ASP A 499 -7.72 -15.45 -4.98
C ASP A 499 -8.15 -14.00 -5.21
N THR A 500 -7.94 -13.51 -6.44
CA THR A 500 -8.39 -12.17 -6.83
C THR A 500 -9.91 -12.06 -6.81
N LEU A 501 -10.63 -13.11 -7.23
CA LEU A 501 -12.09 -13.14 -7.18
C LEU A 501 -12.62 -13.07 -5.73
N LEU A 502 -12.02 -13.83 -4.81
CA LEU A 502 -12.40 -13.77 -3.40
C LEU A 502 -12.14 -12.38 -2.82
N PHE A 503 -10.97 -11.80 -3.08
CA PHE A 503 -10.64 -10.45 -2.61
C PHE A 503 -11.60 -9.39 -3.17
N LEU A 504 -11.94 -9.49 -4.46
CA LEU A 504 -12.95 -8.63 -5.09
C LEU A 504 -14.32 -8.79 -4.44
N THR A 505 -14.77 -10.03 -4.23
CA THR A 505 -16.10 -10.33 -3.65
C THR A 505 -16.21 -9.81 -2.22
N VAL A 506 -15.17 -10.01 -1.40
CA VAL A 506 -15.12 -9.47 -0.04
C VAL A 506 -15.16 -7.95 -0.04
N SER A 507 -14.51 -7.31 -1.00
CA SER A 507 -14.50 -5.85 -1.11
C SER A 507 -15.86 -5.31 -1.60
N LEU A 508 -16.44 -5.93 -2.63
CA LEU A 508 -17.77 -5.59 -3.16
C LEU A 508 -18.90 -5.72 -2.12
N THR A 509 -18.84 -6.75 -1.28
CA THR A 509 -19.88 -7.03 -0.27
C THR A 509 -19.82 -6.10 0.95
N LYS A 510 -18.74 -5.33 1.10
CA LYS A 510 -18.60 -4.33 2.17
C LYS A 510 -19.13 -2.95 1.79
N LEU A 511 -19.47 -2.72 0.52
CA LEU A 511 -19.87 -1.41 0.03
C LEU A 511 -21.38 -1.21 0.23
N ASP A 512 -21.74 -0.21 1.03
CA ASP A 512 -23.14 0.09 1.37
C ASP A 512 -23.89 0.90 0.31
N CYS A 513 -23.15 1.62 -0.53
CA CYS A 513 -23.68 2.54 -1.53
C CYS A 513 -24.42 1.88 -2.72
N PHE A 514 -24.41 0.56 -2.85
CA PHE A 514 -24.90 -0.14 -4.06
C PHE A 514 -26.16 -0.99 -3.90
N ASN A 515 -26.75 -1.03 -2.70
CA ASN A 515 -27.81 -1.98 -2.40
C ASN A 515 -29.02 -1.86 -3.35
N ASP A 516 -29.28 -0.65 -3.85
CA ASP A 516 -30.43 -0.37 -4.72
C ASP A 516 -30.12 -0.53 -6.22
N THR A 517 -28.85 -0.64 -6.63
CA THR A 517 -28.46 -0.70 -8.05
C THR A 517 -28.68 -2.09 -8.65
N GLU A 518 -29.47 -2.17 -9.72
CA GLU A 518 -29.74 -3.44 -10.45
C GLU A 518 -28.45 -4.12 -10.92
N LYS A 519 -27.55 -3.35 -11.50
CA LYS A 519 -26.27 -3.86 -12.02
C LYS A 519 -25.34 -4.41 -10.95
N TYR A 520 -25.44 -3.93 -9.71
CA TYR A 520 -24.73 -4.51 -8.58
C TYR A 520 -25.27 -5.91 -8.26
N ARG A 521 -26.60 -6.09 -8.30
CA ARG A 521 -27.23 -7.40 -8.13
C ARG A 521 -26.80 -8.35 -9.26
N GLU A 522 -26.81 -7.90 -10.50
CA GLU A 522 -26.32 -8.68 -11.66
C GLU A 522 -24.88 -9.16 -11.46
N ILE A 523 -23.98 -8.29 -10.97
CA ILE A 523 -22.59 -8.65 -10.68
C ILE A 523 -22.50 -9.75 -9.62
N LEU A 524 -23.24 -9.63 -8.52
CA LEU A 524 -23.23 -10.63 -7.46
C LEU A 524 -23.83 -11.96 -7.92
N ILE A 525 -24.91 -11.92 -8.70
CA ILE A 525 -25.53 -13.09 -9.33
C ILE A 525 -24.51 -13.76 -10.27
N TYR A 526 -23.82 -12.96 -11.08
CA TYR A 526 -22.81 -13.45 -12.01
C TYR A 526 -21.68 -14.19 -11.28
N ILE A 527 -21.11 -13.59 -10.22
CA ILE A 527 -20.07 -14.21 -9.40
C ILE A 527 -20.58 -15.50 -8.77
N TYR A 528 -21.83 -15.52 -8.30
CA TYR A 528 -22.42 -16.68 -7.66
C TYR A 528 -22.61 -17.86 -8.65
N LEU A 529 -23.14 -17.58 -9.85
CA LEU A 529 -23.56 -18.58 -10.82
C LEU A 529 -22.45 -19.06 -11.76
N ASN A 530 -21.58 -18.17 -12.23
CA ASN A 530 -20.64 -18.49 -13.33
C ASN A 530 -19.33 -19.13 -12.87
N TYR A 531 -19.08 -19.17 -11.56
CA TYR A 531 -17.91 -19.77 -10.95
C TYR A 531 -18.31 -21.05 -10.24
N ILE A 532 -18.20 -22.18 -10.93
CA ILE A 532 -18.87 -23.45 -10.57
C ILE A 532 -17.93 -24.47 -9.89
N ASP A 533 -16.67 -24.13 -9.60
CA ASP A 533 -15.78 -25.07 -8.93
C ASP A 533 -16.25 -25.35 -7.49
N GLU A 534 -16.80 -26.55 -7.28
CA GLU A 534 -17.34 -27.02 -6.00
C GLU A 534 -16.25 -27.43 -5.01
N GLU A 535 -15.05 -27.72 -5.50
CA GLU A 535 -13.94 -28.19 -4.67
C GLU A 535 -13.08 -27.03 -4.18
N ASP A 536 -13.16 -25.85 -4.84
CA ASP A 536 -12.40 -24.69 -4.42
C ASP A 536 -13.02 -23.96 -3.21
N VAL A 537 -12.26 -23.94 -2.11
CA VAL A 537 -12.63 -23.29 -0.84
C VAL A 537 -12.86 -21.78 -0.99
N ARG A 538 -12.15 -21.12 -1.91
CA ARG A 538 -12.24 -19.67 -2.14
C ARG A 538 -13.53 -19.31 -2.83
N ILE A 539 -13.95 -20.08 -3.84
CA ILE A 539 -15.26 -19.94 -4.48
C ILE A 539 -16.39 -20.11 -3.45
N SER A 540 -16.28 -21.14 -2.61
CA SER A 540 -17.22 -21.37 -1.52
C SER A 540 -17.29 -20.19 -0.54
N LYS A 541 -16.14 -19.60 -0.17
CA LYS A 541 -16.08 -18.39 0.67
C LYS A 541 -16.72 -17.18 -0.01
N SER A 542 -16.44 -16.93 -1.30
CA SER A 542 -17.05 -15.83 -2.07
C SER A 542 -18.58 -15.90 -2.03
N ARG A 543 -19.15 -17.10 -2.27
CA ARG A 543 -20.60 -17.32 -2.18
C ARG A 543 -21.18 -17.02 -0.80
N ILE A 544 -20.46 -17.39 0.27
CA ILE A 544 -20.89 -17.08 1.65
C ILE A 544 -20.90 -15.58 1.91
N TYR A 545 -19.89 -14.83 1.44
CA TYR A 545 -19.89 -13.38 1.57
C TYR A 545 -21.08 -12.73 0.86
N ILE A 546 -21.43 -13.22 -0.33
CA ILE A 546 -22.62 -12.77 -1.08
C ILE A 546 -23.90 -13.05 -0.28
N ILE A 547 -24.08 -14.28 0.22
CA ILE A 547 -25.24 -14.66 1.04
C ILE A 547 -25.34 -13.76 2.27
N LYS A 548 -24.25 -13.62 3.03
CA LYS A 548 -24.22 -12.79 4.24
C LYS A 548 -24.63 -11.36 3.93
N ARG A 549 -24.12 -10.79 2.83
CA ARG A 549 -24.48 -9.44 2.41
C ARG A 549 -25.97 -9.30 2.14
N ILE A 550 -26.54 -10.18 1.33
CA ILE A 550 -27.97 -10.12 0.98
C ILE A 550 -28.84 -10.28 2.23
N LEU A 551 -28.48 -11.17 3.15
CA LEU A 551 -29.23 -11.37 4.39
C LEU A 551 -29.11 -10.20 5.38
N GLN A 552 -27.99 -9.48 5.39
CA GLN A 552 -27.79 -8.27 6.18
C GLN A 552 -28.60 -7.07 5.66
N THR A 553 -29.07 -7.13 4.41
CA THR A 553 -29.87 -6.08 3.77
C THR A 553 -31.25 -6.63 3.37
N PRO A 554 -32.22 -6.73 4.30
CA PRO A 554 -33.51 -7.40 4.05
C PRO A 554 -34.28 -6.87 2.82
N ASN A 555 -34.16 -5.57 2.54
CA ASN A 555 -34.83 -4.93 1.40
C ASN A 555 -34.24 -5.36 0.04
N MET A 556 -33.04 -5.96 0.04
CA MET A 556 -32.35 -6.43 -1.18
C MET A 556 -32.81 -7.84 -1.56
N ILE A 557 -33.34 -8.64 -0.64
CA ILE A 557 -33.66 -10.06 -0.85
C ILE A 557 -34.65 -10.24 -2.01
N GLU A 558 -35.76 -9.49 -2.00
CA GLU A 558 -36.83 -9.61 -3.01
C GLU A 558 -36.37 -9.16 -4.41
N PRO A 559 -35.78 -7.95 -4.60
CA PRO A 559 -35.19 -7.56 -5.88
C PRO A 559 -34.12 -8.52 -6.39
N PHE A 560 -33.31 -9.08 -5.48
CA PHE A 560 -32.25 -10.01 -5.85
C PHE A 560 -32.80 -11.35 -6.34
N ILE A 561 -33.81 -11.91 -5.67
CA ILE A 561 -34.47 -13.14 -6.14
C ILE A 561 -35.11 -12.91 -7.51
N SER A 562 -35.75 -11.76 -7.71
CA SER A 562 -36.35 -11.41 -9.01
C SER A 562 -35.31 -11.44 -10.13
N SER A 563 -34.21 -10.69 -9.99
CA SER A 563 -33.12 -10.69 -10.99
C SER A 563 -32.53 -12.07 -11.21
N LEU A 564 -32.34 -12.86 -10.14
CA LEU A 564 -31.81 -14.23 -10.22
C LEU A 564 -32.73 -15.14 -11.05
N VAL A 565 -34.04 -15.08 -10.84
CA VAL A 565 -35.01 -15.90 -11.57
C VAL A 565 -35.08 -15.49 -13.04
N GLU A 566 -35.02 -14.18 -13.34
CA GLU A 566 -34.97 -13.71 -14.73
C GLU A 566 -33.74 -14.23 -15.48
N ASP A 567 -32.55 -14.16 -14.86
CA ASP A 567 -31.31 -14.65 -15.47
C ASP A 567 -31.35 -16.16 -15.72
N LEU A 568 -31.86 -16.93 -14.75
CA LEU A 568 -32.02 -18.38 -14.89
C LEU A 568 -32.97 -18.76 -16.05
N LYS A 569 -34.05 -17.98 -16.24
CA LYS A 569 -35.00 -18.16 -17.35
C LYS A 569 -34.37 -17.80 -18.70
N LYS A 570 -33.65 -16.67 -18.79
CA LYS A 570 -33.00 -16.19 -20.02
C LYS A 570 -32.02 -17.21 -20.57
N GLU A 571 -31.20 -17.79 -19.69
CA GLU A 571 -30.11 -18.68 -20.11
C GLU A 571 -30.50 -20.17 -20.19
N LYS A 572 -31.77 -20.53 -19.90
CA LYS A 572 -32.25 -21.92 -19.81
C LYS A 572 -31.31 -22.84 -19.00
N ARG A 573 -30.66 -22.30 -17.96
CA ARG A 573 -29.69 -23.05 -17.16
C ARG A 573 -30.43 -24.03 -16.25
N GLU A 574 -30.04 -25.30 -16.31
CA GLU A 574 -30.42 -26.29 -15.30
C GLU A 574 -29.90 -25.83 -13.93
N ILE A 575 -30.68 -26.02 -12.85
CA ILE A 575 -30.24 -25.64 -11.50
C ILE A 575 -29.01 -26.47 -11.11
N HIS A 576 -27.85 -25.83 -11.08
CA HIS A 576 -26.67 -26.44 -10.47
C HIS A 576 -26.94 -26.73 -8.99
N LYS A 577 -26.43 -27.85 -8.47
CA LYS A 577 -26.67 -28.26 -7.06
C LYS A 577 -26.34 -27.17 -6.02
N ASN A 578 -25.48 -26.21 -6.36
CA ASN A 578 -25.06 -25.09 -5.50
C ASN A 578 -26.03 -23.91 -5.45
N LEU A 579 -27.00 -23.86 -6.35
CA LEU A 579 -28.03 -22.83 -6.38
C LEU A 579 -29.17 -23.16 -5.40
N TYR A 580 -29.38 -24.45 -5.07
CA TYR A 580 -30.39 -24.86 -4.08
C TYR A 580 -30.13 -24.30 -2.68
N PRO A 581 -28.91 -24.41 -2.09
CA PRO A 581 -28.61 -23.77 -0.81
C PRO A 581 -28.85 -22.26 -0.84
N PHE A 582 -28.59 -21.60 -1.98
CA PHE A 582 -28.75 -20.17 -2.13
C PHE A 582 -30.20 -19.73 -2.10
N LEU A 583 -31.02 -20.29 -3.00
CA LEU A 583 -32.47 -20.07 -3.05
C LEU A 583 -33.10 -20.41 -1.70
N TYR A 584 -32.60 -21.47 -1.07
CA TYR A 584 -33.00 -21.84 0.28
C TYR A 584 -32.74 -20.73 1.31
N PHE A 585 -31.52 -20.20 1.43
CA PHE A 585 -31.22 -19.14 2.39
C PHE A 585 -32.02 -17.85 2.11
N LEU A 586 -32.19 -17.49 0.83
CA LEU A 586 -32.92 -16.29 0.44
C LEU A 586 -34.42 -16.42 0.72
N ILE A 587 -35.07 -17.48 0.23
CA ILE A 587 -36.52 -17.71 0.39
C ILE A 587 -36.88 -17.88 1.87
N PHE A 588 -36.05 -18.58 2.65
CA PHE A 588 -36.36 -18.78 4.08
C PHE A 588 -36.26 -17.52 4.94
N ASN A 589 -35.51 -16.51 4.48
CA ASN A 589 -35.37 -15.22 5.14
C ASN A 589 -36.27 -14.13 4.54
N LEU A 590 -37.02 -14.45 3.50
CA LEU A 590 -37.99 -13.55 2.89
C LEU A 590 -39.20 -13.36 3.83
N LYS A 591 -39.57 -12.10 4.11
CA LYS A 591 -40.68 -11.76 5.03
C LYS A 591 -42.04 -11.71 4.32
N LYS A 592 -42.06 -11.22 3.09
CA LYS A 592 -43.22 -11.05 2.22
C LYS A 592 -42.77 -11.23 0.77
N ILE A 593 -43.71 -11.55 -0.11
CA ILE A 593 -43.46 -11.73 -1.53
C ILE A 593 -44.65 -11.18 -2.31
N ASP A 594 -44.39 -10.45 -3.39
CA ASP A 594 -45.45 -10.03 -4.31
C ASP A 594 -46.01 -11.19 -5.16
N ASP A 595 -47.24 -11.03 -5.65
CA ASP A 595 -47.96 -12.06 -6.42
C ASP A 595 -47.17 -12.54 -7.63
N LYS A 596 -46.60 -11.60 -8.41
CA LYS A 596 -45.90 -11.90 -9.66
C LYS A 596 -44.65 -12.73 -9.37
N LEU A 597 -43.80 -12.26 -8.46
CA LEU A 597 -42.56 -12.94 -8.09
C LEU A 597 -42.84 -14.31 -7.44
N PHE A 598 -43.89 -14.41 -6.63
CA PHE A 598 -44.33 -15.67 -6.07
C PHE A 598 -44.61 -16.70 -7.17
N PHE A 599 -45.49 -16.37 -8.13
CA PHE A 599 -45.85 -17.30 -9.20
C PHE A 599 -44.65 -17.66 -10.06
N GLU A 600 -43.76 -16.71 -10.33
CA GLU A 600 -42.56 -16.95 -11.11
C GLU A 600 -41.60 -17.96 -10.44
N ILE A 601 -41.30 -17.78 -9.15
CA ILE A 601 -40.43 -18.72 -8.41
C ILE A 601 -41.13 -20.07 -8.27
N TYR A 602 -42.42 -20.07 -7.94
CA TYR A 602 -43.19 -21.29 -7.70
C TYR A 602 -43.26 -22.17 -8.96
N GLN A 603 -43.54 -21.57 -10.12
CA GLN A 603 -43.54 -22.27 -11.40
C GLN A 603 -42.16 -22.78 -11.77
N TYR A 604 -41.12 -21.96 -11.58
CA TYR A 604 -39.73 -22.34 -11.87
C TYR A 604 -39.26 -23.54 -11.04
N ILE A 605 -39.48 -23.54 -9.72
CA ILE A 605 -39.15 -24.68 -8.85
C ILE A 605 -40.00 -25.90 -9.24
N GLY A 606 -41.27 -25.70 -9.58
CA GLY A 606 -42.18 -26.75 -10.03
C GLY A 606 -41.73 -27.47 -11.29
N SER A 607 -41.24 -26.73 -12.31
CA SER A 607 -40.72 -27.33 -13.56
C SER A 607 -39.45 -28.14 -13.33
N GLU A 608 -38.57 -27.68 -12.44
CA GLU A 608 -37.31 -28.38 -12.13
C GLU A 608 -37.53 -29.73 -11.44
N ILE A 609 -38.53 -29.83 -10.56
CA ILE A 609 -38.91 -31.11 -9.96
C ILE A 609 -39.38 -32.09 -11.04
N LYS A 610 -40.16 -31.61 -12.02
CA LYS A 610 -40.67 -32.44 -13.12
C LYS A 610 -39.53 -32.98 -13.99
N ASN A 611 -38.60 -32.10 -14.38
CA ASN A 611 -37.43 -32.45 -15.20
C ASN A 611 -36.52 -33.47 -14.49
N THR A 612 -36.25 -33.26 -13.19
CA THR A 612 -35.42 -34.19 -12.39
C THR A 612 -36.00 -35.60 -12.36
N VAL A 613 -37.32 -35.71 -12.21
CA VAL A 613 -38.04 -37.00 -12.14
C VAL A 613 -38.08 -37.70 -13.50
N GLU A 614 -38.23 -36.97 -14.60
CA GLU A 614 -38.19 -37.53 -15.95
C GLU A 614 -36.78 -38.07 -16.28
N ILE A 615 -35.73 -37.34 -15.93
CA ILE A 615 -34.33 -37.79 -16.08
C ILE A 615 -34.04 -39.01 -15.22
N GLU A 616 -34.51 -39.06 -13.97
CA GLU A 616 -34.34 -40.23 -13.10
C GLU A 616 -35.09 -41.47 -13.60
N LYS A 617 -36.28 -41.30 -14.20
CA LYS A 617 -37.02 -42.39 -14.84
C LYS A 617 -36.27 -42.90 -16.06
N LEU A 618 -35.80 -42.00 -16.94
CA LEU A 618 -34.98 -42.34 -18.10
C LEU A 618 -33.69 -43.06 -17.71
N LYS A 619 -32.98 -42.61 -16.65
CA LYS A 619 -31.77 -43.27 -16.13
C LYS A 619 -32.06 -44.65 -15.54
N LYS A 620 -33.21 -44.84 -14.87
CA LYS A 620 -33.63 -46.16 -14.37
C LYS A 620 -34.04 -47.12 -15.48
N ASP A 621 -34.54 -46.60 -16.59
CA ASP A 621 -34.90 -47.40 -17.76
C ASP A 621 -33.68 -47.70 -18.66
N LEU A 622 -32.69 -46.79 -18.73
CA LEU A 622 -31.38 -47.00 -19.38
C LEU A 622 -30.45 -47.92 -18.56
N ASN A 623 -30.46 -47.85 -17.22
CA ASN A 623 -29.66 -48.73 -16.37
C ASN A 623 -30.26 -50.15 -16.21
N LYS A 624 -31.40 -50.44 -16.83
CA LYS A 624 -31.89 -51.81 -17.02
C LYS A 624 -31.23 -52.51 -18.22
N THR A 625 -30.49 -51.79 -19.07
CA THR A 625 -29.84 -52.37 -20.26
C THR A 625 -28.32 -52.38 -20.23
N ASN A 626 -27.65 -51.81 -19.21
CA ASN A 626 -26.21 -51.98 -19.01
C ASN A 626 -25.85 -52.04 -17.53
N GLU A 627 -25.41 -53.22 -17.08
CA GLU A 627 -24.67 -53.37 -15.82
C GLU A 627 -23.25 -52.84 -16.01
N ASN A 628 -22.81 -52.07 -15.01
CA ASN A 628 -21.43 -51.66 -14.67
C ASN A 628 -21.05 -50.20 -14.97
N SER A 629 -21.03 -49.39 -13.90
CA SER A 629 -19.81 -48.80 -13.32
C SER A 629 -20.21 -47.57 -12.48
N PHE A 630 -20.37 -47.77 -11.16
CA PHE A 630 -20.30 -46.64 -10.24
C PHE A 630 -18.82 -46.29 -10.06
N ILE A 631 -18.42 -45.12 -10.56
CA ILE A 631 -17.15 -44.50 -10.21
C ILE A 631 -17.26 -44.07 -8.74
N GLU A 632 -16.51 -44.75 -7.88
CA GLU A 632 -16.27 -44.36 -6.50
C GLU A 632 -15.28 -43.19 -6.47
N ASP A 633 -15.78 -41.96 -6.57
CA ASP A 633 -14.95 -40.79 -6.26
C ASP A 633 -14.70 -40.72 -4.75
N LYS A 634 -13.48 -41.09 -4.39
CA LYS A 634 -12.88 -40.84 -3.07
C LYS A 634 -12.63 -39.34 -2.92
N VAL A 635 -13.11 -38.75 -1.82
CA VAL A 635 -12.69 -37.40 -1.40
C VAL A 635 -12.25 -37.42 0.07
N GLU A 636 -11.10 -36.80 0.29
CA GLU A 636 -10.31 -36.74 1.50
C GLU A 636 -10.77 -35.64 2.48
N LYS A 637 -10.20 -35.70 3.68
CA LYS A 637 -10.55 -35.01 4.93
C LYS A 637 -10.18 -33.52 4.89
N ILE A 638 -11.05 -32.62 5.41
CA ILE A 638 -10.66 -31.26 5.83
C ILE A 638 -11.31 -30.93 7.19
N ASP A 639 -10.48 -30.34 8.06
CA ASP A 639 -10.68 -30.03 9.48
C ASP A 639 -11.18 -28.58 9.68
N ILE A 640 -12.10 -28.36 10.62
CA ILE A 640 -12.81 -27.07 10.84
C ILE A 640 -12.68 -26.69 12.32
N ASN A 641 -11.95 -25.61 12.59
CA ASN A 641 -12.04 -24.83 13.83
C ASN A 641 -12.18 -23.33 13.47
N ARG A 642 -13.12 -22.65 14.17
CA ARG A 642 -13.69 -21.29 14.00
C ARG A 642 -15.01 -21.27 13.21
N GLU A 643 -16.01 -21.73 13.97
CA GLU A 643 -17.33 -22.31 13.69
C GLU A 643 -18.43 -21.22 13.70
N ASP A 644 -19.56 -21.23 12.99
CA ASP A 644 -20.41 -22.30 12.48
C ASP A 644 -20.94 -22.01 11.06
N ILE A 645 -20.82 -22.98 10.14
CA ILE A 645 -21.46 -22.98 8.81
C ILE A 645 -22.19 -24.31 8.65
N VAL A 646 -23.48 -24.24 8.36
CA VAL A 646 -24.25 -25.42 7.93
C VAL A 646 -24.23 -25.48 6.40
N VAL A 647 -23.24 -26.19 5.85
CA VAL A 647 -23.40 -26.79 4.52
C VAL A 647 -23.98 -28.18 4.74
N LEU A 648 -25.18 -28.43 4.23
CA LEU A 648 -25.80 -29.76 4.23
C LEU A 648 -25.03 -30.69 3.27
N ARG A 649 -23.84 -31.15 3.68
CA ARG A 649 -23.17 -32.33 3.11
C ARG A 649 -22.82 -33.27 4.26
N THR A 650 -23.50 -34.42 4.29
CA THR A 650 -23.42 -35.40 5.36
C THR A 650 -22.10 -36.16 5.32
N ASN A 651 -21.21 -35.88 6.28
CA ASN A 651 -20.00 -36.68 6.52
C ASN A 651 -20.30 -38.00 7.26
N LYS A 652 -19.49 -39.01 6.95
CA LYS A 652 -19.47 -40.35 7.54
C LYS A 652 -19.43 -40.31 9.08
N THR A 653 -20.57 -40.56 9.70
CA THR A 653 -20.60 -41.59 10.75
C THR A 653 -21.25 -42.83 10.13
N LYS A 654 -21.03 -44.02 10.71
CA LYS A 654 -21.70 -45.27 10.29
C LYS A 654 -23.24 -45.24 10.45
N HIS A 655 -23.83 -44.08 10.70
CA HIS A 655 -25.25 -43.74 10.64
C HIS A 655 -25.36 -42.44 9.81
N ASP A 656 -26.22 -42.25 8.83
CA ASP A 656 -27.57 -42.76 8.71
C ASP A 656 -27.96 -42.59 7.22
N LYS A 657 -28.17 -43.70 6.49
CA LYS A 657 -28.81 -43.65 5.14
C LYS A 657 -30.13 -42.86 5.16
N THR A 658 -30.66 -42.60 6.35
CA THR A 658 -31.83 -41.80 6.71
C THR A 658 -31.65 -40.29 6.49
N ILE A 659 -30.49 -39.67 6.75
CA ILE A 659 -30.32 -38.21 6.58
C ILE A 659 -30.17 -37.85 5.09
N GLN A 660 -29.37 -38.59 4.32
CA GLN A 660 -29.30 -38.43 2.86
C GLN A 660 -30.65 -38.69 2.18
N LYS A 661 -31.46 -39.62 2.69
CA LYS A 661 -32.84 -39.84 2.21
C LYS A 661 -33.79 -38.68 2.54
N VAL A 662 -33.50 -37.88 3.56
CA VAL A 662 -34.32 -36.71 3.95
C VAL A 662 -33.98 -35.47 3.13
N PHE A 663 -32.73 -35.31 2.68
CA PHE A 663 -32.26 -34.18 1.88
C PHE A 663 -32.04 -34.53 0.39
N SER A 664 -32.97 -35.28 -0.22
CA SER A 664 -32.97 -35.41 -1.69
C SER A 664 -33.30 -34.06 -2.35
N ASN A 665 -32.85 -33.82 -3.59
CA ASN A 665 -33.21 -32.61 -4.37
C ASN A 665 -34.73 -32.39 -4.39
N GLU A 666 -35.50 -33.47 -4.56
CA GLU A 666 -36.97 -33.44 -4.47
C GLU A 666 -37.45 -32.87 -3.12
N SER A 667 -36.87 -33.35 -2.02
CA SER A 667 -37.28 -32.97 -0.67
C SER A 667 -36.89 -31.53 -0.33
N LEU A 668 -35.77 -31.03 -0.89
CA LEU A 668 -35.36 -29.64 -0.81
C LEU A 668 -36.33 -28.74 -1.58
N ASN A 669 -36.65 -29.08 -2.83
CA ASN A 669 -37.56 -28.30 -3.68
C ASN A 669 -38.97 -28.22 -3.10
N ILE A 670 -39.50 -29.33 -2.60
CA ILE A 670 -40.81 -29.34 -1.92
C ILE A 670 -40.77 -28.48 -0.67
N SER A 671 -39.66 -28.48 0.08
CA SER A 671 -39.53 -27.63 1.27
C SER A 671 -39.51 -26.13 0.90
N LEU A 672 -38.91 -25.76 -0.22
CA LEU A 672 -38.96 -24.40 -0.77
C LEU A 672 -40.39 -24.02 -1.16
N LEU A 673 -41.10 -24.88 -1.91
CA LEU A 673 -42.51 -24.65 -2.29
C LEU A 673 -43.41 -24.49 -1.07
N ILE A 674 -43.23 -25.32 -0.03
CA ILE A 674 -43.95 -25.19 1.23
C ILE A 674 -43.69 -23.83 1.87
N HIS A 675 -42.43 -23.39 1.92
CA HIS A 675 -42.09 -22.11 2.54
C HIS A 675 -42.65 -20.91 1.77
N LEU A 676 -42.62 -20.96 0.44
CA LEU A 676 -43.23 -19.95 -0.43
C LEU A 676 -44.74 -19.83 -0.15
N LEU A 677 -45.46 -20.96 -0.05
CA LEU A 677 -46.88 -20.97 0.32
C LEU A 677 -47.13 -20.36 1.71
N VAL A 678 -46.26 -20.66 2.68
CA VAL A 678 -46.35 -20.11 4.05
C VAL A 678 -46.16 -18.59 4.08
N ILE A 679 -45.25 -18.05 3.25
CA ILE A 679 -45.02 -16.60 3.16
C ILE A 679 -46.14 -15.92 2.39
N TYR A 680 -46.54 -16.47 1.24
CA TYR A 680 -47.53 -15.88 0.34
C TYR A 680 -48.95 -15.91 0.91
N LYS A 681 -49.32 -17.03 1.55
CA LYS A 681 -50.66 -17.31 2.09
C LYS A 681 -51.77 -17.20 1.03
N PRO A 682 -51.73 -18.05 -0.02
CA PRO A 682 -52.74 -18.01 -1.07
C PRO A 682 -54.13 -18.32 -0.52
N SER A 683 -55.14 -17.66 -1.10
CA SER A 683 -56.56 -17.96 -0.93
C SER A 683 -56.93 -19.33 -1.53
N GLU A 684 -58.09 -19.88 -1.14
CA GLU A 684 -58.58 -21.14 -1.70
C GLU A 684 -58.83 -21.07 -3.22
N GLU A 685 -59.23 -19.91 -3.73
CA GLU A 685 -59.44 -19.68 -5.16
C GLU A 685 -58.12 -19.66 -5.95
N GLU A 686 -57.08 -19.02 -5.40
CA GLU A 686 -55.73 -19.05 -5.96
C GLU A 686 -55.16 -20.48 -5.93
N ILE A 687 -55.44 -21.23 -4.86
CA ILE A 687 -55.05 -22.65 -4.77
C ILE A 687 -55.71 -23.48 -5.88
N ASN A 688 -56.98 -23.23 -6.19
CA ASN A 688 -57.69 -23.96 -7.25
C ASN A 688 -57.27 -23.54 -8.67
N SER A 689 -56.94 -22.27 -8.88
CA SER A 689 -56.65 -21.72 -10.21
C SER A 689 -55.21 -21.95 -10.66
N VAL A 690 -54.25 -21.98 -9.72
CA VAL A 690 -52.82 -22.02 -10.05
C VAL A 690 -52.20 -23.41 -9.85
N TYR A 691 -52.74 -24.21 -8.93
CA TYR A 691 -52.09 -25.44 -8.49
C TYR A 691 -52.83 -26.64 -9.07
N SER A 692 -52.25 -27.19 -10.14
CA SER A 692 -52.74 -28.43 -10.73
C SER A 692 -52.57 -29.56 -9.71
N PHE A 693 -53.69 -30.07 -9.21
CA PHE A 693 -53.76 -31.33 -8.48
C PHE A 693 -53.50 -32.56 -9.39
N ASP A 694 -52.79 -32.40 -10.51
CA ASP A 694 -52.28 -33.51 -11.33
C ASP A 694 -50.79 -33.76 -11.09
N ASN A 695 -50.10 -32.83 -10.41
CA ASN A 695 -48.69 -32.97 -10.05
C ASN A 695 -48.52 -33.42 -8.60
N PHE A 696 -47.96 -34.63 -8.41
CA PHE A 696 -47.66 -35.21 -7.09
C PHE A 696 -46.97 -34.23 -6.14
N TRP A 697 -45.98 -33.49 -6.63
CA TRP A 697 -45.12 -32.64 -5.81
C TRP A 697 -45.82 -31.36 -5.36
N GLN A 698 -46.64 -30.77 -6.22
CA GLN A 698 -47.48 -29.63 -5.87
C GLN A 698 -48.53 -30.03 -4.83
N CYS A 699 -49.15 -31.20 -5.00
CA CYS A 699 -50.09 -31.74 -4.01
C CYS A 699 -49.44 -31.95 -2.63
N VAL A 700 -48.22 -32.50 -2.59
CA VAL A 700 -47.47 -32.66 -1.33
C VAL A 700 -47.17 -31.31 -0.69
N ALA A 701 -46.77 -30.29 -1.47
CA ALA A 701 -46.48 -28.95 -0.95
C ALA A 701 -47.74 -28.29 -0.37
N VAL A 702 -48.86 -28.29 -1.10
CA VAL A 702 -50.15 -27.74 -0.66
C VAL A 702 -50.67 -28.48 0.58
N CYS A 703 -50.68 -29.81 0.57
CA CYS A 703 -51.10 -30.59 1.74
C CYS A 703 -50.22 -30.32 2.98
N SER A 704 -48.92 -30.12 2.78
CA SER A 704 -47.99 -29.77 3.86
C SER A 704 -48.25 -28.37 4.39
N TYR A 705 -48.55 -27.40 3.52
CA TYR A 705 -48.93 -26.03 3.88
C TYR A 705 -50.19 -26.00 4.75
N PHE A 706 -51.29 -26.63 4.32
CA PHE A 706 -52.53 -26.70 5.12
C PHE A 706 -52.29 -27.32 6.50
N LYS A 707 -51.49 -28.40 6.57
CA LYS A 707 -51.14 -29.05 7.84
C LYS A 707 -50.28 -28.16 8.75
N LEU A 708 -49.41 -27.33 8.18
CA LEU A 708 -48.55 -26.41 8.93
C LEU A 708 -49.35 -25.21 9.46
N GLU A 709 -50.21 -24.64 8.64
CA GLU A 709 -51.05 -23.47 8.97
C GLU A 709 -52.37 -23.84 9.68
N LYS A 710 -52.66 -25.13 9.85
CA LYS A 710 -53.88 -25.66 10.47
C LYS A 710 -55.16 -25.18 9.77
N LEU A 711 -55.12 -25.15 8.44
CA LEU A 711 -56.27 -24.78 7.60
C LEU A 711 -57.28 -25.94 7.52
N PRO A 712 -58.57 -25.67 7.22
CA PRO A 712 -59.59 -26.69 7.06
C PRO A 712 -59.21 -27.74 6.01
N GLU A 713 -59.26 -29.01 6.38
CA GLU A 713 -58.85 -30.12 5.50
C GLU A 713 -59.93 -30.50 4.47
N ASP A 714 -61.16 -30.00 4.64
CA ASP A 714 -62.30 -30.27 3.76
C ASP A 714 -62.00 -29.91 2.30
N PHE A 715 -61.27 -28.81 2.10
CA PHE A 715 -60.79 -28.38 0.80
C PHE A 715 -59.83 -29.40 0.16
N ILE A 716 -58.90 -29.93 0.96
CA ILE A 716 -57.96 -30.96 0.50
C ILE A 716 -58.70 -32.24 0.14
N PHE A 717 -59.66 -32.68 0.97
CA PHE A 717 -60.40 -33.91 0.71
C PHE A 717 -61.26 -33.84 -0.56
N LYS A 718 -61.85 -32.68 -0.84
CA LYS A 718 -62.65 -32.43 -2.05
C LYS A 718 -61.82 -32.53 -3.32
N ASN A 719 -60.60 -32.00 -3.30
CA ASN A 719 -59.68 -32.01 -4.45
C ASN A 719 -58.81 -33.28 -4.54
N GLN A 720 -58.65 -34.02 -3.43
CA GLN A 720 -57.88 -35.27 -3.39
C GLN A 720 -58.47 -36.39 -4.24
N PHE A 721 -59.78 -36.41 -4.46
CA PHE A 721 -60.44 -37.48 -5.20
C PHE A 721 -59.93 -37.56 -6.65
N ASN A 722 -59.73 -36.40 -7.30
CA ASN A 722 -59.15 -36.30 -8.65
C ASN A 722 -57.69 -36.76 -8.68
N PHE A 723 -56.94 -36.47 -7.61
CA PHE A 723 -55.51 -36.76 -7.52
C PHE A 723 -55.18 -38.22 -7.17
N VAL A 724 -55.97 -38.86 -6.29
CA VAL A 724 -55.78 -40.28 -5.95
C VAL A 724 -55.86 -41.14 -7.20
N LEU A 725 -56.67 -40.77 -8.19
CA LEU A 725 -56.76 -41.48 -9.46
C LEU A 725 -55.47 -41.38 -10.29
N ASN A 726 -54.78 -40.23 -10.27
CA ASN A 726 -53.60 -39.96 -11.10
C ASN A 726 -52.26 -40.42 -10.46
N CYS A 727 -52.23 -40.74 -9.16
CA CYS A 727 -51.02 -41.17 -8.46
C CYS A 727 -50.80 -42.68 -8.42
N ASN A 728 -49.53 -43.09 -8.42
CA ASN A 728 -49.16 -44.49 -8.19
C ASN A 728 -49.28 -44.90 -6.71
N ASN A 729 -49.26 -46.21 -6.45
CA ASN A 729 -49.42 -46.75 -5.09
C ASN A 729 -48.38 -46.26 -4.07
N LYS A 730 -47.17 -45.86 -4.49
CA LYS A 730 -46.15 -45.31 -3.60
C LYS A 730 -46.46 -43.86 -3.22
N GLU A 731 -46.87 -43.06 -4.20
CA GLU A 731 -47.28 -41.66 -4.03
C GLU A 731 -48.51 -41.54 -3.11
N ARG A 732 -49.54 -42.37 -3.35
CA ARG A 732 -50.72 -42.45 -2.48
C ARG A 732 -50.35 -42.75 -1.02
N LYS A 733 -49.42 -43.68 -0.80
CA LYS A 733 -48.91 -44.00 0.55
C LYS A 733 -48.19 -42.82 1.20
N GLN A 734 -47.42 -42.04 0.44
CA GLN A 734 -46.73 -40.87 0.98
C GLN A 734 -47.70 -39.76 1.39
N ILE A 735 -48.75 -39.52 0.61
CA ILE A 735 -49.75 -38.51 0.93
C ILE A 735 -50.64 -38.95 2.09
N LYS A 736 -51.06 -40.21 2.12
CA LYS A 736 -51.73 -40.78 3.30
C LYS A 736 -50.88 -40.60 4.56
N MET A 737 -49.57 -40.89 4.47
CA MET A 737 -48.64 -40.68 5.59
C MET A 737 -48.51 -39.20 5.97
N LEU A 738 -48.53 -38.26 5.02
CA LEU A 738 -48.50 -36.82 5.28
C LEU A 738 -49.73 -36.36 6.06
N LEU A 739 -50.92 -36.85 5.70
CA LEU A 739 -52.18 -36.43 6.30
C LEU A 739 -52.43 -37.06 7.67
N GLU A 740 -52.25 -38.38 7.78
CA GLU A 740 -52.56 -39.15 9.00
C GLU A 740 -51.42 -39.10 10.02
N LYS A 741 -50.16 -39.07 9.55
CA LYS A 741 -48.96 -39.17 10.39
C LYS A 741 -47.92 -38.12 9.96
N PRO A 742 -48.23 -36.81 10.02
CA PRO A 742 -47.37 -35.75 9.49
C PRO A 742 -45.94 -35.76 10.06
N LYS A 743 -45.76 -36.21 11.31
CA LYS A 743 -44.45 -36.38 11.95
C LYS A 743 -43.55 -37.42 11.26
N LYS A 744 -44.12 -38.34 10.47
CA LYS A 744 -43.41 -39.38 9.71
C LYS A 744 -43.14 -38.99 8.25
N SER A 745 -43.72 -37.90 7.76
CA SER A 745 -43.45 -37.40 6.41
C SER A 745 -41.99 -36.91 6.29
N LYS A 746 -41.28 -37.42 5.27
CA LYS A 746 -39.90 -36.98 4.99
C LYS A 746 -39.84 -35.50 4.59
N TYR A 747 -40.86 -35.00 3.88
CA TYR A 747 -40.92 -33.62 3.39
C TYR A 747 -41.15 -32.62 4.52
N LEU A 748 -42.11 -32.88 5.41
CA LEU A 748 -42.34 -32.04 6.60
C LEU A 748 -41.15 -32.08 7.57
N LYS A 749 -40.47 -33.22 7.70
CA LYS A 749 -39.22 -33.31 8.46
C LYS A 749 -38.12 -32.44 7.83
N CYS A 750 -37.91 -32.55 6.53
CA CYS A 750 -36.95 -31.74 5.78
C CYS A 750 -37.23 -30.25 5.98
N TYR A 751 -38.47 -29.80 5.72
CA TYR A 751 -38.90 -28.42 5.91
C TYR A 751 -38.64 -27.91 7.34
N LYS A 752 -38.97 -28.69 8.37
CA LYS A 752 -38.76 -28.29 9.77
C LYS A 752 -37.29 -28.17 10.15
N ILE A 753 -36.43 -29.04 9.60
CA ILE A 753 -34.98 -28.97 9.84
C ILE A 753 -34.44 -27.72 9.15
N LEU A 754 -34.76 -27.54 7.88
CA LEU A 754 -34.42 -26.36 7.09
C LEU A 754 -34.88 -25.06 7.79
N LYS A 755 -36.14 -24.92 8.17
CA LYS A 755 -36.63 -23.74 8.92
C LYS A 755 -35.85 -23.40 10.20
N ARG A 756 -35.20 -24.38 10.83
CA ARG A 756 -34.32 -24.14 11.99
C ARG A 756 -32.93 -23.68 11.54
N LEU A 757 -32.39 -24.31 10.50
CA LEU A 757 -31.08 -23.98 9.94
C LEU A 757 -31.05 -22.58 9.31
N SER A 758 -32.17 -22.08 8.79
CA SER A 758 -32.23 -20.73 8.21
C SER A 758 -32.21 -19.60 9.24
N LYS A 759 -32.36 -19.91 10.53
CA LYS A 759 -32.35 -18.94 11.64
C LYS A 759 -31.00 -18.84 12.36
N LEU A 760 -30.08 -19.76 12.03
CA LEU A 760 -28.66 -19.75 12.45
C LEU A 760 -27.89 -18.94 11.42
#